data_AF-A0A6G5QGW9-F1
#
_entry.id   AF-A0A6G5QGW9-F1
#
_cell.length_a   1.000
_cell.length_b   1.000
_cell.length_c   1.000
_cell.angle_alpha   90.00
_cell.angle_beta   90.00
_cell.angle_gamma   90.00
#
_symmetry.space_group_name_H-M   'P 1'
#
loop_
_entity.id
_entity.type
_entity.pdbx_description
1 polymer ?
#
loop_
_entity_poly.entity_id
_entity_poly.type
_entity_poly.pdbx_seq_one_letter_code
_entity_poly.pdbx_strand_id
1 'polypeptide(L)'
;MRITNKSQHNQTISNYQRGMQSINKVREQISSGLKIQNSYENASVYNDGMRLDYEITTFKQVEDVTSKTQNFSKNSDKSLAEFSKQLENFKVKLVQAASDVHSRTSLEAIANDLQGIKDHLVNIANTSINGQFLFSGSAVSTKPISADGKYNGNGDHMTAVGGSQIEIPYNVPGRDIFLGRDNDYNKTLTTNVKLSDQTRPDVKENPKYLNEESKIRNLVGLNYVLEPNTINHDYDFLDNSDVKFPNTYFYLQGRRPDGTSFTSKFNLTSDASMRSLLDKIGLEFGNTATSKIVDVSMSKDGQIVVKDLTKGNHVIDFSLVGATEVSQNKAALPATVANANPPSSVADLATLEASAKANPPRVTIVDFTKNKYLDQNGQRVDSFDYDRLRFEKKDNTLTGNISQIAKKSGNFATDSTRLSEVAGTKTTYDKITYPKDIDPRSRELFKIDNQTIKMQVKSITGVTYDIDVKMGTQGGTNTPVQFTFTQTPLGGAATPARTISVYKSDEFGEYRTQANDFSYRQLMDIVAMAASDNMPNGMVTEPANVDDQSAASVALRHGNYEKYKEAVDKSKGAIEINLDHQGRIVLTDKTRAVTEVEFSMFDATEGGKFYGDSTGTTAANSQGKGSVFSFMENNAIAIDQPSIDIFADLQKMIEAVRNGGSQRADSESIDPRNTGLQGGIERIDHIMDHINKEKVKIGSYSNLLKDTNERASIMRVNISSVKSEIMDADLGEAYLSLTQRMMSYQAMLQSTAKINQLSLLNYL
;
A
#
# COMPACT_ATOMS: atom_id res chain seq x y z
N MET A 1 -15.91 99.72 10.90
CA MET A 1 -16.37 98.47 11.54
C MET A 1 -15.88 98.45 12.98
N ARG A 2 -16.77 98.52 13.97
CA ARG A 2 -16.40 98.49 15.40
C ARG A 2 -16.13 97.03 15.79
N ILE A 3 -14.85 96.66 15.85
CA ILE A 3 -14.43 95.42 16.53
C ILE A 3 -14.73 95.64 18.01
N THR A 4 -15.77 95.01 18.55
CA THR A 4 -16.15 95.11 19.96
C THR A 4 -15.09 94.45 20.85
N ASN A 5 -14.73 95.06 22.00
CA ASN A 5 -13.81 94.49 23.01
C ASN A 5 -14.13 93.03 23.38
N LYS A 6 -15.42 92.65 23.35
CA LYS A 6 -15.88 91.26 23.54
C LYS A 6 -15.33 90.28 22.48
N SER A 7 -15.19 90.71 21.23
CA SER A 7 -14.61 89.92 20.14
C SER A 7 -13.10 89.73 20.31
N GLN A 8 -12.36 90.79 20.67
CA GLN A 8 -10.93 90.70 20.97
C GLN A 8 -10.65 89.82 22.19
N HIS A 9 -11.45 89.96 23.26
CA HIS A 9 -11.34 89.13 24.45
C HIS A 9 -11.62 87.65 24.14
N ASN A 10 -12.67 87.35 23.37
CA ASN A 10 -12.98 85.99 22.94
C ASN A 10 -11.90 85.41 22.01
N GLN A 11 -11.32 86.22 21.11
CA GLN A 11 -10.17 85.83 20.28
C GLN A 11 -8.96 85.50 21.14
N THR A 12 -8.68 86.29 22.18
CA THR A 12 -7.57 86.05 23.11
C THR A 12 -7.78 84.79 23.96
N ILE A 13 -9.00 84.55 24.46
CA ILE A 13 -9.32 83.30 25.17
C ILE A 13 -9.18 82.10 24.22
N SER A 14 -9.64 82.22 22.98
CA SER A 14 -9.46 81.17 21.98
C SER A 14 -7.98 80.92 21.67
N ASN A 15 -7.15 81.97 21.61
CA ASN A 15 -5.70 81.84 21.44
C ASN A 15 -5.03 81.19 22.65
N TYR A 16 -5.45 81.54 23.87
CA TYR A 16 -5.01 80.91 25.12
C TYR A 16 -5.31 79.41 25.12
N GLN A 17 -6.56 79.05 24.83
CA GLN A 17 -7.00 77.65 24.79
C GLN A 17 -6.25 76.86 23.71
N ARG A 18 -6.06 77.44 22.51
CA ARG A 18 -5.26 76.84 21.43
C ARG A 18 -3.78 76.67 21.79
N GLY A 19 -3.19 77.68 22.45
CA GLY A 19 -1.81 77.63 22.93
C GLY A 19 -1.60 76.52 23.97
N MET A 20 -2.50 76.44 24.96
CA MET A 20 -2.48 75.40 25.99
C MET A 20 -2.68 74.00 25.40
N GLN A 21 -3.64 73.83 24.48
CA GLN A 21 -3.84 72.56 23.77
C GLN A 21 -2.59 72.13 23.00
N SER A 22 -1.89 73.07 22.34
CA SER A 22 -0.67 72.76 21.60
C SER A 22 0.50 72.36 22.52
N ILE A 23 0.62 72.96 23.70
CA ILE A 23 1.63 72.59 24.70
C ILE A 23 1.32 71.20 25.26
N ASN A 24 0.05 70.93 25.60
CA ASN A 24 -0.37 69.62 26.10
C ASN A 24 -0.12 68.51 25.07
N LYS A 25 -0.40 68.77 23.79
CA LYS A 25 -0.12 67.83 22.71
C LYS A 25 1.37 67.48 22.60
N VAL A 26 2.26 68.47 22.63
CA VAL A 26 3.71 68.20 22.56
C VAL A 26 4.20 67.50 23.83
N ARG A 27 3.66 67.82 25.01
CA ARG A 27 3.93 67.07 26.24
C ARG A 27 3.49 65.60 26.14
N GLU A 28 2.34 65.35 25.54
CA GLU A 28 1.81 64.01 25.32
C GLU A 28 2.65 63.21 24.31
N GLN A 29 3.13 63.85 23.24
CA GLN A 29 4.10 63.27 22.30
C GLN A 29 5.42 62.91 22.98
N ILE A 30 5.95 63.79 23.85
CA ILE A 30 7.16 63.51 24.64
C ILE A 30 6.92 62.37 25.64
N SER A 31 5.77 62.37 26.31
CA SER A 31 5.45 61.35 27.32
C SER A 31 5.20 59.96 26.72
N SER A 32 4.61 59.90 25.52
CA SER A 32 4.30 58.63 24.85
C SER A 32 5.39 58.16 23.89
N GLY A 33 6.30 59.05 23.50
CA GLY A 33 7.29 58.77 22.47
C GLY A 33 6.70 58.63 21.06
N LEU A 34 5.40 58.85 20.89
CA LEU A 34 4.70 58.70 19.61
C LEU A 34 4.28 60.05 19.04
N LYS A 35 4.42 60.21 17.73
CA LYS A 35 4.02 61.38 16.96
C LYS A 35 2.51 61.59 16.97
N ILE A 36 1.73 60.51 17.00
CA ILE A 36 0.28 60.50 17.14
C ILE A 36 -0.15 59.39 18.09
N GLN A 37 -1.25 59.59 18.80
CA GLN A 37 -1.91 58.56 19.61
C GLN A 37 -3.28 58.17 19.07
N ASN A 38 -4.00 59.14 18.49
CA ASN A 38 -5.40 58.96 18.10
C ASN A 38 -5.60 59.15 16.59
N SER A 39 -6.59 58.45 16.03
CA SER A 39 -6.90 58.50 14.59
C SER A 39 -7.30 59.89 14.07
N TYR A 40 -7.91 60.71 14.93
CA TYR A 40 -8.30 62.09 14.57
C TYR A 40 -7.11 63.04 14.41
N GLU A 41 -5.91 62.67 14.89
CA GLU A 41 -4.74 63.54 14.81
C GLU A 41 -4.06 63.50 13.44
N ASN A 42 -3.98 62.31 12.85
CA ASN A 42 -3.56 62.07 11.47
C ASN A 42 -4.03 60.69 11.01
N ALA A 43 -5.14 60.65 10.26
CA ALA A 43 -5.73 59.39 9.81
C ALA A 43 -4.78 58.56 8.91
N SER A 44 -3.93 59.20 8.11
CA SER A 44 -2.99 58.47 7.23
C SER A 44 -1.92 57.75 8.04
N VAL A 45 -1.22 58.48 8.92
CA VAL A 45 -0.17 57.91 9.79
C VAL A 45 -0.74 56.87 10.72
N TYR A 46 -1.97 57.06 11.20
CA TYR A 46 -2.66 56.09 12.04
C TYR A 46 -3.00 54.80 11.27
N ASN A 47 -3.54 54.92 10.05
CA ASN A 47 -3.84 53.76 9.21
C ASN A 47 -2.57 53.00 8.81
N ASP A 48 -1.49 53.70 8.45
CA ASP A 48 -0.20 53.07 8.17
C ASP A 48 0.36 52.37 9.41
N GLY A 49 0.30 53.02 10.58
CA GLY A 49 0.68 52.42 11.86
C GLY A 49 -0.08 51.14 12.18
N MET A 50 -1.42 51.16 12.03
CA MET A 50 -2.27 49.98 12.21
C MET A 50 -1.93 48.85 11.23
N ARG A 51 -1.69 49.17 9.95
CA ARG A 51 -1.28 48.17 8.95
C ARG A 51 0.05 47.52 9.35
N LEU A 52 1.05 48.32 9.71
CA LEU A 52 2.37 47.84 10.13
C LEU A 52 2.28 47.02 11.42
N ASP A 53 1.42 47.38 12.37
CA ASP A 53 1.16 46.59 13.58
C ASP A 53 0.55 45.22 13.28
N TYR A 54 -0.41 45.20 12.35
CA TYR A 54 -0.98 43.94 11.88
C TYR A 54 0.08 43.06 11.20
N GLU A 55 0.95 43.64 10.37
CA GLU A 55 2.07 42.93 9.74
C GLU A 55 3.07 42.40 10.78
N ILE A 56 3.50 43.21 11.75
CA ILE A 56 4.39 42.80 12.86
C ILE A 56 3.80 41.63 13.63
N THR A 57 2.50 41.71 13.96
CA THR A 57 1.79 40.65 14.68
C THR A 57 1.72 39.37 13.86
N THR A 58 1.47 39.48 12.57
CA THR A 58 1.46 38.35 11.64
C THR A 58 2.85 37.69 11.56
N PHE A 59 3.93 38.48 11.41
CA PHE A 59 5.29 37.92 11.40
C PHE A 59 5.69 37.30 12.73
N LYS A 60 5.24 37.86 13.86
CA LYS A 60 5.45 37.26 15.18
C LYS A 60 4.74 35.90 15.30
N GLN A 61 3.50 35.77 14.80
CA GLN A 61 2.81 34.50 14.75
C GLN A 61 3.57 33.47 13.88
N VAL A 62 4.07 33.89 12.72
CA VAL A 62 4.90 33.02 11.85
C VAL A 62 6.17 32.59 12.59
N GLU A 63 6.87 33.51 13.27
CA GLU A 63 8.07 33.22 14.08
C GLU A 63 7.77 32.17 15.17
N ASP A 64 6.69 32.35 15.92
CA ASP A 64 6.29 31.43 17.00
C ASP A 64 5.89 30.04 16.47
N VAL A 65 5.10 30.00 15.39
CA VAL A 65 4.65 28.74 14.79
C VAL A 65 5.82 27.99 14.16
N THR A 66 6.64 28.67 13.36
CA THR A 66 7.81 28.05 12.70
C THR A 66 8.87 27.60 13.70
N SER A 67 9.07 28.30 14.82
CA SER A 67 9.97 27.84 15.90
C SER A 67 9.47 26.54 16.55
N LYS A 68 8.17 26.46 16.87
CA LYS A 68 7.56 25.23 17.42
C LYS A 68 7.64 24.06 16.44
N THR A 69 7.33 24.29 15.17
CA THR A 69 7.31 23.24 14.14
C THR A 69 8.72 22.82 13.74
N GLN A 70 9.70 23.74 13.76
CA GLN A 70 11.11 23.40 13.60
C GLN A 70 11.60 22.50 14.74
N ASN A 71 11.19 22.76 15.99
CA ASN A 71 11.53 21.87 17.11
C ASN A 71 10.91 20.47 16.93
N PHE A 72 9.67 20.39 16.47
CA PHE A 72 9.04 19.10 16.15
C PHE A 72 9.80 18.35 15.05
N SER A 73 10.14 19.04 13.96
CA SER A 73 10.87 18.48 12.82
C SER A 73 12.28 18.01 13.20
N LYS A 74 13.03 18.81 13.97
CA LYS A 74 14.36 18.44 14.50
C LYS A 74 14.32 17.22 15.40
N ASN A 75 13.30 17.09 16.24
CA ASN A 75 13.16 15.92 17.08
C ASN A 75 12.78 14.67 16.28
N SER A 76 11.95 14.82 15.26
CA SER A 76 11.63 13.74 14.31
C SER A 76 12.87 13.27 13.56
N ASP A 77 13.71 14.19 13.08
CA ASP A 77 15.01 13.88 12.43
C ASP A 77 15.96 13.13 13.38
N LYS A 78 16.08 13.57 14.65
CA LYS A 78 16.88 12.86 15.65
C LYS A 78 16.38 11.44 15.92
N SER A 79 15.07 11.26 16.06
CA SER A 79 14.47 9.94 16.24
C SER A 79 14.70 9.05 15.03
N LEU A 80 14.58 9.57 13.80
CA LEU A 80 14.90 8.82 12.57
C LEU A 80 16.39 8.49 12.47
N ALA A 81 17.29 9.38 12.90
CA ALA A 81 18.72 9.11 12.91
C ALA A 81 19.08 7.93 13.84
N GLU A 82 18.47 7.87 15.02
CA GLU A 82 18.63 6.71 15.91
C GLU A 82 17.98 5.45 15.31
N PHE A 83 16.81 5.58 14.67
CA PHE A 83 16.16 4.47 13.97
C PHE A 83 17.07 3.88 12.87
N SER A 84 17.66 4.72 12.01
CA SER A 84 18.63 4.30 10.98
C SER A 84 19.80 3.53 11.58
N LYS A 85 20.35 4.02 12.69
CA LYS A 85 21.48 3.38 13.38
C LYS A 85 21.11 2.01 13.94
N GLN A 86 19.91 1.87 14.50
CA GLN A 86 19.44 0.58 15.01
C GLN A 86 19.12 -0.41 13.88
N LEU A 87 18.65 0.05 12.72
CA LEU A 87 18.56 -0.78 11.52
C LEU A 87 19.94 -1.25 11.02
N GLU A 88 20.95 -0.39 11.06
CA GLU A 88 22.33 -0.76 10.73
C GLU A 88 22.85 -1.85 11.68
N ASN A 89 22.61 -1.71 12.99
CA ASN A 89 22.94 -2.75 13.98
C ASN A 89 22.21 -4.07 13.70
N PHE A 90 20.92 -3.99 13.33
CA PHE A 90 20.13 -5.15 12.95
C PHE A 90 20.74 -5.84 11.73
N LYS A 91 21.11 -5.08 10.69
CA LYS A 91 21.77 -5.60 9.49
C LYS A 91 23.08 -6.29 9.83
N VAL A 92 23.93 -5.69 10.67
CA VAL A 92 25.21 -6.31 11.09
C VAL A 92 24.97 -7.66 11.76
N LYS A 93 23.99 -7.75 12.68
CA LYS A 93 23.60 -9.00 13.34
C LYS A 93 23.03 -10.03 12.37
N LEU A 94 22.26 -9.59 11.37
CA LEU A 94 21.70 -10.46 10.35
C LEU A 94 22.80 -11.02 9.41
N VAL A 95 23.76 -10.18 9.01
CA VAL A 95 24.94 -10.62 8.24
C VAL A 95 25.79 -11.57 9.07
N GLN A 96 25.97 -11.30 10.38
CA GLN A 96 26.65 -12.22 11.29
C GLN A 96 25.97 -13.59 11.29
N ALA A 97 24.64 -13.65 11.42
CA ALA A 97 23.89 -14.91 11.35
C ALA A 97 24.06 -15.64 10.01
N ALA A 98 24.39 -14.92 8.93
CA ALA A 98 24.57 -15.46 7.59
C ALA A 98 26.03 -15.87 7.28
N SER A 99 27.04 -15.35 7.98
CA SER A 99 28.45 -15.57 7.59
C SER A 99 29.07 -16.86 8.16
N ASP A 100 28.60 -17.35 9.32
CA ASP A 100 29.24 -18.46 10.03
C ASP A 100 28.35 -19.70 10.14
N VAL A 101 28.99 -20.87 10.30
CA VAL A 101 28.30 -22.10 10.71
C VAL A 101 27.89 -21.94 12.18
N HIS A 102 26.63 -21.56 12.40
CA HIS A 102 26.09 -21.41 13.73
C HIS A 102 25.42 -22.69 14.23
N SER A 103 25.56 -22.97 15.53
CA SER A 103 24.69 -23.95 16.19
C SER A 103 23.29 -23.37 16.36
N ARG A 104 22.28 -24.24 16.55
CA ARG A 104 20.90 -23.82 16.82
C ARG A 104 20.80 -22.87 18.01
N THR A 105 21.54 -23.13 19.09
CA THR A 105 21.59 -22.27 20.27
C THR A 105 22.19 -20.90 19.97
N SER A 106 23.24 -20.84 19.12
CA SER A 106 23.84 -19.58 18.69
C SER A 106 22.86 -18.76 17.85
N LEU A 107 22.12 -19.38 16.93
CA LEU A 107 21.10 -18.70 16.13
C LEU A 107 19.95 -18.20 17.00
N GLU A 108 19.51 -18.98 17.98
CA GLU A 108 18.47 -18.56 18.93
C GLU A 108 18.91 -17.32 19.74
N ALA A 109 20.16 -17.29 20.19
CA ALA A 109 20.73 -16.13 20.87
C ALA A 109 20.77 -14.88 19.96
N ILE A 110 21.22 -15.03 18.71
CA ILE A 110 21.24 -13.93 17.73
C ILE A 110 19.81 -13.46 17.42
N ALA A 111 18.85 -14.38 17.28
CA ALA A 111 17.46 -14.03 17.06
C ALA A 111 16.86 -13.26 18.24
N ASN A 112 17.24 -13.57 19.48
CA ASN A 112 16.82 -12.82 20.65
C ASN A 112 17.47 -11.42 20.71
N ASP A 113 18.72 -11.28 20.30
CA ASP A 113 19.34 -9.97 20.11
C ASP A 113 18.59 -9.14 19.05
N LEU A 114 18.28 -9.74 17.89
CA LEU A 114 17.53 -9.10 16.82
C LEU A 114 16.12 -8.69 17.26
N GLN A 115 15.45 -9.53 18.05
CA GLN A 115 14.17 -9.21 18.68
C GLN A 115 14.29 -7.99 19.60
N GLY A 116 15.33 -7.94 20.44
CA GLY A 116 15.60 -6.78 21.30
C GLY A 116 15.82 -5.49 20.50
N ILE A 117 16.53 -5.56 19.37
CA ILE A 117 16.71 -4.42 18.47
C ILE A 117 15.37 -4.01 17.84
N LYS A 118 14.54 -4.97 17.39
CA LYS A 118 13.20 -4.68 16.86
C LYS A 118 12.32 -3.99 17.91
N ASP A 119 12.33 -4.46 19.15
CA ASP A 119 11.56 -3.87 20.24
C ASP A 119 12.05 -2.44 20.56
N HIS A 120 13.36 -2.20 20.44
CA HIS A 120 13.92 -0.84 20.55
C HIS A 120 13.48 0.06 19.39
N LEU A 121 13.46 -0.44 18.15
CA LEU A 121 12.93 0.29 16.99
C LEU A 121 11.45 0.66 17.18
N VAL A 122 10.63 -0.24 17.74
CA VAL A 122 9.23 0.05 18.11
C VAL A 122 9.15 1.17 19.15
N ASN A 123 10.06 1.20 20.13
CA ASN A 123 10.10 2.28 21.12
C ASN A 123 10.47 3.62 20.49
N ILE A 124 11.44 3.65 19.56
CA ILE A 124 11.82 4.86 18.81
C ILE A 124 10.64 5.35 17.96
N ALA A 125 9.94 4.44 17.26
CA ALA A 125 8.75 4.76 16.48
C ALA A 125 7.58 5.31 17.32
N ASN A 126 7.58 5.02 18.62
CA ASN A 126 6.60 5.53 19.59
C ASN A 126 7.11 6.72 20.41
N THR A 127 8.17 7.42 19.95
CA THR A 127 8.67 8.63 20.61
C THR A 127 7.57 9.69 20.68
N SER A 128 7.41 10.30 21.85
CA SER A 128 6.46 11.40 22.09
C SER A 128 7.13 12.61 22.71
N ILE A 129 6.62 13.79 22.40
CA ILE A 129 7.06 15.07 22.94
C ILE A 129 5.83 15.83 23.40
N ASN A 130 5.81 16.26 24.67
CA ASN A 130 4.66 16.94 25.28
C ASN A 130 3.34 16.16 25.13
N GLY A 131 3.40 14.82 25.17
CA GLY A 131 2.24 13.94 24.98
C GLY A 131 1.78 13.77 23.53
N GLN A 132 2.50 14.34 22.56
CA GLN A 132 2.24 14.20 21.12
C GLN A 132 3.24 13.23 20.48
N PHE A 133 2.74 12.19 19.81
CA PHE A 133 3.58 11.22 19.10
C PHE A 133 4.07 11.77 17.77
N LEU A 134 5.38 11.65 17.52
CA LEU A 134 6.03 12.26 16.36
C LEU A 134 5.59 11.66 15.02
N PHE A 135 5.33 10.34 15.00
CA PHE A 135 5.07 9.57 13.76
C PHE A 135 3.61 9.12 13.62
N SER A 136 2.67 9.77 14.31
CA SER A 136 1.25 9.41 14.26
C SER A 136 0.45 10.15 13.16
N GLY A 137 1.11 11.00 12.38
CA GLY A 137 0.46 11.89 11.40
C GLY A 137 -0.21 13.07 12.12
N SER A 138 -1.45 13.39 11.78
CA SER A 138 -2.27 14.38 12.49
C SER A 138 -2.92 13.80 13.77
N ALA A 139 -2.95 12.47 13.93
CA ALA A 139 -3.49 11.77 15.09
C ALA A 139 -2.51 11.74 16.28
N VAL A 140 -2.02 12.91 16.71
CA VAL A 140 -0.92 13.08 17.68
C VAL A 140 -1.10 12.40 19.04
N SER A 141 -2.33 12.06 19.44
CA SER A 141 -2.65 11.36 20.69
C SER A 141 -2.66 9.82 20.57
N THR A 142 -2.57 9.29 19.34
CA THR A 142 -2.62 7.85 19.09
C THR A 142 -1.21 7.29 19.02
N LYS A 143 -0.94 6.24 19.79
CA LYS A 143 0.34 5.52 19.77
C LYS A 143 0.59 4.95 18.35
N PRO A 144 1.67 5.36 17.65
CA PRO A 144 1.90 5.00 16.24
C PRO A 144 1.98 3.50 16.00
N ILE A 145 2.77 2.78 16.79
CA ILE A 145 3.05 1.35 16.60
C ILE A 145 2.60 0.58 17.83
N SER A 146 1.75 -0.42 17.60
CA SER A 146 1.32 -1.40 18.59
C SER A 146 2.42 -2.43 18.93
N ALA A 147 2.20 -3.27 19.94
CA ALA A 147 3.18 -4.29 20.33
C ALA A 147 3.39 -5.37 19.26
N ASP A 148 2.37 -5.62 18.45
CA ASP A 148 2.36 -6.52 17.28
C ASP A 148 2.99 -5.89 16.03
N GLY A 149 3.44 -4.63 16.09
CA GLY A 149 4.08 -3.94 14.96
C GLY A 149 3.10 -3.29 13.98
N LYS A 150 1.79 -3.36 14.25
CA LYS A 150 0.76 -2.70 13.43
C LYS A 150 0.74 -1.20 13.66
N TYR A 151 0.68 -0.44 12.56
CA TYR A 151 0.54 1.01 12.57
C TYR A 151 -0.90 1.45 12.84
N ASN A 152 -1.09 2.39 13.77
CA ASN A 152 -2.39 2.91 14.19
C ASN A 152 -2.55 4.43 13.98
N GLY A 153 -1.54 5.11 13.45
CA GLY A 153 -1.63 6.53 13.09
C GLY A 153 -2.36 6.74 11.76
N ASN A 154 -2.42 7.98 11.30
CA ASN A 154 -2.92 8.32 9.96
C ASN A 154 -1.80 8.79 9.01
N GLY A 155 -2.12 8.88 7.72
CA GLY A 155 -1.21 9.34 6.68
C GLY A 155 -1.20 10.86 6.47
N ASP A 156 -1.69 11.63 7.44
CA ASP A 156 -1.94 13.05 7.24
C ASP A 156 -0.71 13.91 7.61
N HIS A 157 -0.36 14.83 6.70
CA HIS A 157 0.66 15.84 6.95
C HIS A 157 0.09 16.99 7.80
N MET A 158 0.90 17.46 8.75
CA MET A 158 0.66 18.65 9.54
C MET A 158 1.40 19.82 8.88
N THR A 159 0.68 20.93 8.71
CA THR A 159 1.21 22.15 8.09
C THR A 159 1.34 23.29 9.08
N ALA A 160 2.32 24.15 8.83
CA ALA A 160 2.60 25.37 9.57
C ALA A 160 2.39 26.57 8.65
N VAL A 161 1.82 27.66 9.17
CA VAL A 161 1.67 28.91 8.42
C VAL A 161 3.04 29.57 8.27
N GLY A 162 3.55 29.64 7.04
CA GLY A 162 4.83 30.28 6.69
C GLY A 162 4.69 31.74 6.24
N GLY A 163 3.47 32.28 6.22
CA GLY A 163 3.17 33.64 5.77
C GLY A 163 1.77 33.71 5.13
N SER A 164 1.51 34.75 4.34
CA SER A 164 0.23 34.87 3.61
C SER A 164 0.08 33.75 2.59
N GLN A 165 -0.88 32.84 2.83
CA GLN A 165 -1.26 31.72 1.95
C GLN A 165 -0.18 30.65 1.69
N ILE A 166 0.87 30.59 2.52
CA ILE A 166 1.90 29.54 2.41
C ILE A 166 1.79 28.60 3.61
N GLU A 167 1.52 27.33 3.33
CA GLU A 167 1.54 26.25 4.30
C GLU A 167 2.77 25.37 4.09
N ILE A 168 3.54 25.16 5.15
CA ILE A 168 4.78 24.37 5.13
C ILE A 168 4.55 23.08 5.91
N PRO A 169 4.65 21.89 5.29
CA PRO A 169 4.61 20.63 6.02
C PRO A 169 5.83 20.52 6.94
N TYR A 170 5.62 20.00 8.16
CA TYR A 170 6.71 19.89 9.15
C TYR A 170 6.85 18.50 9.78
N ASN A 171 5.92 17.58 9.49
CA ASN A 171 6.01 16.18 9.90
C ASN A 171 6.14 15.25 8.68
N VAL A 172 6.68 14.07 8.95
CA VAL A 172 6.54 12.91 8.06
C VAL A 172 5.62 11.92 8.78
N PRO A 173 4.44 11.57 8.21
CA PRO A 173 3.54 10.60 8.81
C PRO A 173 4.22 9.24 8.95
N GLY A 174 4.00 8.54 10.06
CA GLY A 174 4.57 7.20 10.25
C GLY A 174 4.05 6.19 9.24
N ARG A 175 2.89 6.43 8.61
CA ARG A 175 2.41 5.62 7.49
C ARG A 175 3.42 5.61 6.34
N ASP A 176 3.98 6.76 6.01
CA ASP A 176 4.96 6.88 4.92
C ASP A 176 6.29 6.23 5.30
N ILE A 177 6.68 6.28 6.57
CA ILE A 177 7.96 5.76 7.08
C ILE A 177 7.92 4.23 7.26
N PHE A 178 6.84 3.71 7.84
CA PHE A 178 6.77 2.30 8.26
C PHE A 178 6.03 1.42 7.26
N LEU A 179 5.08 1.99 6.52
CA LEU A 179 4.22 1.32 5.55
C LEU A 179 4.31 1.95 4.14
N GLY A 180 5.44 2.63 3.87
CA GLY A 180 5.67 3.42 2.68
C GLY A 180 5.81 2.60 1.40
N ARG A 181 6.12 3.34 0.32
CA ARG A 181 6.41 2.73 -0.99
C ARG A 181 7.49 3.50 -1.70
N ASP A 182 8.42 2.75 -2.24
CA ASP A 182 9.56 3.25 -3.01
C ASP A 182 9.42 2.82 -4.47
N ASN A 183 9.13 3.80 -5.35
CA ASN A 183 8.88 3.55 -6.77
C ASN A 183 10.15 3.28 -7.59
N ASP A 184 11.33 3.45 -7.01
CA ASP A 184 12.62 3.17 -7.63
C ASP A 184 13.08 1.72 -7.45
N TYR A 185 12.46 0.99 -6.54
CA TYR A 185 12.67 -0.45 -6.35
C TYR A 185 11.77 -1.28 -7.26
N ASN A 186 12.21 -2.51 -7.50
CA ASN A 186 11.54 -3.48 -8.36
C ASN A 186 11.16 -4.71 -7.56
N LYS A 187 10.07 -5.38 -7.93
CA LYS A 187 9.71 -6.67 -7.34
C LYS A 187 10.65 -7.77 -7.86
N THR A 188 11.24 -8.52 -6.94
CA THR A 188 12.11 -9.67 -7.23
C THR A 188 11.51 -10.91 -6.59
N LEU A 189 11.31 -11.95 -7.38
CA LEU A 189 10.69 -13.22 -6.98
C LEU A 189 11.72 -14.34 -7.02
N THR A 190 11.58 -15.33 -6.15
CA THR A 190 12.37 -16.56 -6.17
C THR A 190 11.50 -17.79 -5.95
N THR A 191 11.87 -18.88 -6.61
CA THR A 191 11.40 -20.22 -6.23
C THR A 191 12.06 -20.62 -4.90
N ASN A 192 11.42 -21.53 -4.15
CA ASN A 192 11.95 -21.97 -2.84
C ASN A 192 12.47 -23.41 -2.84
N VAL A 193 12.27 -24.16 -3.93
CA VAL A 193 12.89 -25.47 -4.11
C VAL A 193 14.31 -25.30 -4.67
N LYS A 194 15.30 -25.84 -3.96
CA LYS A 194 16.70 -25.85 -4.40
C LYS A 194 16.90 -26.94 -5.44
N LEU A 195 17.09 -26.57 -6.70
CA LEU A 195 17.20 -27.55 -7.79
C LEU A 195 18.61 -28.15 -7.82
N SER A 196 18.70 -29.45 -7.54
CA SER A 196 19.94 -30.23 -7.59
C SER A 196 19.97 -31.19 -8.77
N ASP A 197 21.18 -31.55 -9.20
CA ASP A 197 21.46 -32.53 -10.24
C ASP A 197 21.03 -33.93 -9.79
N GLN A 198 19.88 -34.39 -10.29
CA GLN A 198 19.25 -35.67 -9.93
C GLN A 198 19.90 -36.89 -10.60
N THR A 199 20.97 -36.71 -11.38
CA THR A 199 21.70 -37.84 -11.98
C THR A 199 22.47 -38.64 -10.93
N ARG A 200 22.80 -38.00 -9.80
CA ARG A 200 23.64 -38.59 -8.75
C ARG A 200 22.80 -39.33 -7.71
N PRO A 201 23.26 -40.48 -7.19
CA PRO A 201 22.57 -41.19 -6.12
C PRO A 201 22.73 -40.51 -4.75
N ASP A 202 23.78 -39.71 -4.56
CA ASP A 202 24.14 -39.06 -3.28
C ASP A 202 23.56 -37.65 -3.11
N VAL A 203 22.57 -37.26 -3.93
CA VAL A 203 21.95 -35.92 -3.93
C VAL A 203 21.42 -35.51 -2.55
N LYS A 204 20.95 -36.48 -1.76
CA LYS A 204 20.44 -36.21 -0.40
C LYS A 204 21.53 -35.81 0.60
N GLU A 205 22.76 -36.32 0.42
CA GLU A 205 23.88 -36.12 1.34
C GLU A 205 24.80 -34.98 0.87
N ASN A 206 25.03 -34.87 -0.44
CA ASN A 206 25.90 -33.86 -1.04
C ASN A 206 25.28 -33.30 -2.34
N PRO A 207 24.27 -32.42 -2.23
CA PRO A 207 23.58 -31.88 -3.39
C PRO A 207 24.52 -31.01 -4.23
N LYS A 208 24.64 -31.34 -5.51
CA LYS A 208 25.21 -30.44 -6.52
C LYS A 208 24.06 -29.64 -7.13
N TYR A 209 23.97 -28.34 -6.81
CA TYR A 209 22.93 -27.49 -7.38
C TYR A 209 23.13 -27.25 -8.88
N LEU A 210 22.02 -27.15 -9.60
CA LEU A 210 22.03 -26.83 -11.03
C LEU A 210 22.52 -25.40 -11.25
N ASN A 211 23.15 -25.16 -12.40
CA ASN A 211 23.53 -23.84 -12.91
C ASN A 211 22.90 -23.61 -14.31
N GLU A 212 23.07 -22.42 -14.90
CA GLU A 212 22.46 -22.09 -16.19
C GLU A 212 22.89 -23.02 -17.35
N GLU A 213 24.07 -23.63 -17.23
CA GLU A 213 24.65 -24.53 -18.23
C GLU A 213 24.15 -25.98 -18.09
N SER A 214 23.62 -26.33 -16.92
CA SER A 214 23.11 -27.67 -16.63
C SER A 214 21.97 -28.03 -17.58
N LYS A 215 21.84 -29.31 -17.94
CA LYS A 215 20.84 -29.78 -18.90
C LYS A 215 19.51 -30.11 -18.22
N ILE A 216 18.41 -30.05 -18.96
CA ILE A 216 17.08 -30.47 -18.46
C ILE A 216 17.09 -31.94 -18.04
N ARG A 217 17.89 -32.80 -18.68
CA ARG A 217 18.05 -34.20 -18.23
C ARG A 217 18.68 -34.33 -16.84
N ASN A 218 19.48 -33.37 -16.39
CA ASN A 218 20.04 -33.35 -15.04
C ASN A 218 19.00 -32.95 -13.99
N LEU A 219 17.97 -32.18 -14.38
CA LEU A 219 16.86 -31.81 -13.50
C LEU A 219 16.00 -33.02 -13.13
N VAL A 220 15.72 -33.91 -14.09
CA VAL A 220 14.92 -35.12 -13.87
C VAL A 220 15.78 -36.28 -13.36
N GLY A 221 16.96 -36.46 -13.96
CA GLY A 221 17.97 -37.43 -13.54
C GLY A 221 17.49 -38.88 -13.56
N LEU A 222 17.79 -39.64 -12.52
CA LEU A 222 17.45 -41.07 -12.44
C LEU A 222 15.93 -41.36 -12.48
N ASN A 223 15.08 -40.33 -12.29
CA ASN A 223 13.63 -40.45 -12.26
C ASN A 223 12.99 -40.57 -13.67
N TYR A 224 13.78 -40.61 -14.74
CA TYR A 224 13.27 -40.93 -16.07
C TYR A 224 12.74 -42.37 -16.19
N VAL A 225 13.14 -43.25 -15.26
CA VAL A 225 12.71 -44.65 -15.24
C VAL A 225 12.19 -45.07 -13.86
N LEU A 226 11.26 -46.02 -13.83
CA LEU A 226 10.75 -46.63 -12.60
C LEU A 226 11.78 -47.56 -11.93
N GLU A 227 12.73 -48.08 -12.71
CA GLU A 227 13.84 -48.91 -12.25
C GLU A 227 15.18 -48.12 -12.37
N PRO A 228 15.52 -47.25 -11.41
CA PRO A 228 16.68 -46.35 -11.49
C PRO A 228 18.00 -47.06 -11.78
N ASN A 229 18.17 -48.29 -11.27
CA ASN A 229 19.37 -49.11 -11.46
C ASN A 229 19.64 -49.49 -12.93
N THR A 230 18.67 -49.28 -13.82
CA THR A 230 18.82 -49.57 -15.25
C THR A 230 19.53 -48.45 -16.01
N ILE A 231 19.56 -47.23 -15.45
CA ILE A 231 20.31 -46.09 -15.99
C ILE A 231 21.62 -45.97 -15.21
N ASN A 232 22.73 -45.88 -15.93
CA ASN A 232 24.04 -45.62 -15.34
C ASN A 232 24.31 -44.11 -15.28
N HIS A 233 24.40 -43.57 -14.06
CA HIS A 233 24.68 -42.16 -13.81
C HIS A 233 25.97 -41.62 -14.43
N ASP A 234 27.02 -42.44 -14.58
CA ASP A 234 28.35 -41.99 -15.01
C ASP A 234 28.44 -41.80 -16.53
N TYR A 235 27.67 -42.58 -17.31
CA TYR A 235 27.79 -42.63 -18.77
C TYR A 235 26.52 -42.26 -19.52
N ASP A 236 25.34 -42.57 -18.99
CA ASP A 236 24.09 -42.41 -19.76
C ASP A 236 23.63 -40.94 -19.87
N PHE A 237 24.13 -40.06 -19.00
CA PHE A 237 23.84 -38.62 -19.00
C PHE A 237 24.95 -37.77 -19.64
N LEU A 238 25.98 -38.39 -20.21
CA LEU A 238 27.01 -37.68 -20.96
C LEU A 238 26.48 -37.20 -22.32
N ASP A 239 27.04 -36.12 -22.86
CA ASP A 239 26.61 -35.55 -24.15
C ASP A 239 26.81 -36.51 -25.34
N ASN A 240 27.66 -37.53 -25.20
CA ASN A 240 27.95 -38.54 -26.21
C ASN A 240 27.19 -39.87 -25.98
N SER A 241 26.23 -39.91 -25.06
CA SER A 241 25.39 -41.08 -24.78
C SER A 241 24.40 -41.34 -25.92
N ASP A 242 24.16 -42.62 -26.22
CA ASP A 242 23.12 -43.05 -27.17
C ASP A 242 21.70 -43.04 -26.55
N VAL A 243 21.59 -42.79 -25.24
CA VAL A 243 20.32 -42.80 -24.52
C VAL A 243 19.52 -41.54 -24.82
N LYS A 244 18.31 -41.72 -25.37
CA LYS A 244 17.38 -40.61 -25.64
C LYS A 244 16.35 -40.49 -24.54
N PHE A 245 16.34 -39.35 -23.87
CA PHE A 245 15.38 -39.06 -22.81
C PHE A 245 14.13 -38.33 -23.36
N PRO A 246 12.95 -38.54 -22.76
CA PRO A 246 11.75 -37.81 -23.13
C PRO A 246 11.85 -36.30 -22.80
N ASN A 247 11.10 -35.49 -23.55
CA ASN A 247 11.02 -34.06 -23.34
C ASN A 247 10.31 -33.74 -22.02
N THR A 248 10.71 -32.65 -21.36
CA THR A 248 10.02 -32.13 -20.18
C THR A 248 9.03 -31.06 -20.61
N TYR A 249 7.78 -31.17 -20.16
CA TYR A 249 6.74 -30.18 -20.39
C TYR A 249 6.63 -29.27 -19.17
N PHE A 250 6.63 -27.97 -19.41
CA PHE A 250 6.56 -26.94 -18.39
C PHE A 250 5.19 -26.25 -18.45
N TYR A 251 4.55 -26.16 -17.29
CA TYR A 251 3.30 -25.46 -17.08
C TYR A 251 3.61 -24.23 -16.25
N LEU A 252 3.61 -23.07 -16.89
CA LEU A 252 3.91 -21.77 -16.30
C LEU A 252 2.62 -20.97 -16.21
N GLN A 253 2.32 -20.43 -15.05
CA GLN A 253 1.22 -19.49 -14.88
C GLN A 253 1.65 -18.35 -13.97
N GLY A 254 1.01 -17.20 -14.12
CA GLY A 254 1.38 -16.04 -13.34
C GLY A 254 0.76 -14.75 -13.83
N ARG A 255 1.33 -13.64 -13.38
CA ARG A 255 0.94 -12.28 -13.76
C ARG A 255 2.13 -11.57 -14.38
N ARG A 256 1.92 -10.99 -15.55
CA ARG A 256 2.93 -10.17 -16.23
C ARG A 256 3.10 -8.83 -15.53
N PRO A 257 4.19 -8.09 -15.83
CA PRO A 257 4.37 -6.73 -15.33
C PRO A 257 3.22 -5.75 -15.66
N ASP A 258 2.46 -5.96 -16.75
CA ASP A 258 1.24 -5.18 -17.05
C ASP A 258 0.01 -5.59 -16.20
N GLY A 259 0.19 -6.52 -15.27
CA GLY A 259 -0.81 -7.11 -14.39
C GLY A 259 -1.77 -8.07 -15.09
N THR A 260 -1.59 -8.39 -16.37
CA THR A 260 -2.41 -9.40 -17.04
C THR A 260 -1.97 -10.79 -16.59
N SER A 261 -2.94 -11.63 -16.24
CA SER A 261 -2.70 -13.04 -15.95
C SER A 261 -2.38 -13.81 -17.25
N PHE A 262 -1.69 -14.93 -17.11
CA PHE A 262 -1.43 -15.84 -18.21
C PHE A 262 -1.21 -17.27 -17.74
N THR A 263 -1.45 -18.19 -18.66
CA THR A 263 -1.04 -19.61 -18.55
C THR A 263 -0.28 -19.97 -19.81
N SER A 264 0.79 -20.74 -19.67
CA SER A 264 1.66 -21.14 -20.75
C SER A 264 2.11 -22.58 -20.60
N LYS A 265 2.11 -23.30 -21.72
CA LYS A 265 2.57 -24.67 -21.83
C LYS A 265 3.55 -24.78 -22.97
N PHE A 266 4.77 -25.16 -22.64
CA PHE A 266 5.84 -25.39 -23.62
C PHE A 266 6.67 -26.61 -23.23
N ASN A 267 7.44 -27.16 -24.17
CA ASN A 267 8.36 -28.26 -23.89
C ASN A 267 9.81 -27.81 -24.11
N LEU A 268 10.72 -28.52 -23.45
CA LEU A 268 12.14 -28.47 -23.73
C LEU A 268 12.66 -29.89 -23.94
N THR A 269 13.63 -30.02 -24.85
CA THR A 269 14.34 -31.28 -25.05
C THR A 269 15.22 -31.57 -23.84
N SER A 270 15.53 -32.85 -23.63
CA SER A 270 16.41 -33.31 -22.55
C SER A 270 17.80 -32.64 -22.57
N ASP A 271 18.28 -32.27 -23.76
CA ASP A 271 19.61 -31.69 -23.98
C ASP A 271 19.63 -30.16 -24.01
N ALA A 272 18.45 -29.53 -23.89
CA ALA A 272 18.35 -28.09 -23.66
C ALA A 272 19.01 -27.74 -22.32
N SER A 273 19.59 -26.54 -22.23
CA SER A 273 20.15 -26.06 -20.96
C SER A 273 19.08 -25.39 -20.11
N MET A 274 19.36 -25.26 -18.81
CA MET A 274 18.55 -24.46 -17.90
C MET A 274 18.43 -23.02 -18.40
N ARG A 275 19.46 -22.45 -19.04
CA ARG A 275 19.38 -21.15 -19.71
C ARG A 275 18.24 -21.08 -20.73
N SER A 276 18.03 -22.12 -21.53
CA SER A 276 16.90 -22.16 -22.47
C SER A 276 15.54 -22.11 -21.75
N LEU A 277 15.43 -22.72 -20.57
CA LEU A 277 14.24 -22.58 -19.71
C LEU A 277 14.07 -21.15 -19.21
N LEU A 278 15.14 -20.52 -18.70
CA LEU A 278 15.09 -19.14 -18.21
C LEU A 278 14.71 -18.15 -19.32
N ASP A 279 15.29 -18.30 -20.52
CA ASP A 279 14.97 -17.49 -21.69
C ASP A 279 13.51 -17.69 -22.11
N LYS A 280 13.01 -18.93 -22.08
CA LYS A 280 11.61 -19.23 -22.38
C LYS A 280 10.66 -18.63 -21.36
N ILE A 281 10.95 -18.73 -20.06
CA ILE A 281 10.19 -18.04 -19.01
C ILE A 281 10.15 -16.53 -19.29
N GLY A 282 11.29 -15.91 -19.57
CA GLY A 282 11.37 -14.50 -19.91
C GLY A 282 10.50 -14.11 -21.12
N LEU A 283 10.50 -14.93 -22.17
CA LEU A 283 9.65 -14.74 -23.35
C LEU A 283 8.16 -14.79 -23.00
N GLU A 284 7.74 -15.73 -22.16
CA GLU A 284 6.34 -15.86 -21.73
C GLU A 284 5.84 -14.64 -20.92
N PHE A 285 6.76 -13.99 -20.18
CA PHE A 285 6.50 -12.73 -19.48
C PHE A 285 6.50 -11.49 -20.39
N GLY A 286 6.90 -11.63 -21.66
CA GLY A 286 6.87 -10.57 -22.66
C GLY A 286 8.24 -10.03 -23.09
N ASN A 287 9.36 -10.67 -22.71
CA ASN A 287 10.65 -10.32 -23.28
C ASN A 287 10.63 -10.52 -24.80
N THR A 288 11.34 -9.65 -25.51
CA THR A 288 11.54 -9.74 -26.96
C THR A 288 13.03 -9.76 -27.27
N ALA A 289 13.41 -10.00 -28.53
CA ALA A 289 14.81 -9.98 -28.94
C ALA A 289 15.52 -8.63 -28.67
N THR A 290 14.77 -7.53 -28.57
CA THR A 290 15.31 -6.16 -28.42
C THR A 290 14.98 -5.50 -27.08
N SER A 291 14.01 -6.02 -26.32
CA SER A 291 13.57 -5.43 -25.06
C SER A 291 13.36 -6.49 -23.98
N LYS A 292 13.99 -6.28 -22.82
CA LYS A 292 13.77 -7.06 -21.60
C LYS A 292 12.84 -6.29 -20.68
N ILE A 293 11.72 -6.92 -20.31
CA ILE A 293 10.77 -6.43 -19.31
C ILE A 293 11.04 -7.11 -17.95
N VAL A 294 11.48 -8.37 -18.00
CA VAL A 294 11.90 -9.13 -16.81
C VAL A 294 13.32 -9.67 -17.01
N ASP A 295 14.07 -9.79 -15.93
CA ASP A 295 15.33 -10.49 -15.88
C ASP A 295 15.17 -11.81 -15.14
N VAL A 296 15.42 -12.92 -15.83
CA VAL A 296 15.28 -14.28 -15.31
C VAL A 296 16.68 -14.85 -15.17
N SER A 297 17.04 -15.22 -13.95
CA SER A 297 18.37 -15.75 -13.61
C SER A 297 18.23 -16.93 -12.66
N MET A 298 19.36 -17.58 -12.34
CA MET A 298 19.37 -18.64 -11.35
C MET A 298 20.35 -18.32 -10.21
N SER A 299 19.92 -18.65 -9.00
CA SER A 299 20.75 -18.53 -7.81
C SER A 299 21.85 -19.60 -7.75
N LYS A 300 22.79 -19.42 -6.83
CA LYS A 300 23.84 -20.41 -6.52
C LYS A 300 23.27 -21.75 -6.01
N ASP A 301 22.06 -21.75 -5.47
CA ASP A 301 21.39 -22.94 -4.92
C ASP A 301 20.39 -23.57 -5.93
N GLY A 302 20.47 -23.16 -7.21
CA GLY A 302 19.63 -23.71 -8.29
C GLY A 302 18.19 -23.18 -8.29
N GLN A 303 17.84 -22.19 -7.47
CA GLN A 303 16.52 -21.54 -7.48
C GLN A 303 16.42 -20.52 -8.62
N ILE A 304 15.25 -20.44 -9.26
CA ILE A 304 14.97 -19.47 -10.32
C ILE A 304 14.58 -18.14 -9.68
N VAL A 305 15.23 -17.06 -10.12
CA VAL A 305 14.98 -15.69 -9.66
C VAL A 305 14.46 -14.87 -10.84
N VAL A 306 13.31 -14.21 -10.66
CA VAL A 306 12.69 -13.33 -11.65
C VAL A 306 12.62 -11.92 -11.08
N LYS A 307 13.30 -10.97 -11.72
CA LYS A 307 13.27 -9.56 -11.36
C LYS A 307 12.49 -8.76 -12.40
N ASP A 308 11.51 -7.99 -11.96
CA ASP A 308 10.85 -7.01 -12.82
C ASP A 308 11.83 -5.87 -13.14
N LEU A 309 11.88 -5.41 -14.38
CA LEU A 309 12.66 -4.23 -14.77
C LEU A 309 11.81 -2.96 -14.80
N THR A 310 10.49 -3.10 -14.64
CA THR A 310 9.53 -2.00 -14.52
C THR A 310 9.55 -1.44 -13.09
N LYS A 311 10.02 -0.20 -12.96
CA LYS A 311 10.16 0.48 -11.67
C LYS A 311 8.83 0.66 -10.95
N GLY A 312 8.81 0.40 -9.64
CA GLY A 312 7.64 0.59 -8.80
C GLY A 312 6.52 -0.43 -9.04
N ASN A 313 6.76 -1.45 -9.86
CA ASN A 313 5.78 -2.49 -10.11
C ASN A 313 5.84 -3.62 -9.06
N HIS A 314 4.67 -4.15 -8.72
CA HIS A 314 4.48 -5.13 -7.64
C HIS A 314 3.48 -6.24 -7.99
N VAL A 315 2.92 -6.22 -9.21
CA VAL A 315 1.89 -7.19 -9.64
C VAL A 315 2.47 -8.49 -10.18
N ILE A 316 3.76 -8.51 -10.54
CA ILE A 316 4.40 -9.69 -11.15
C ILE A 316 4.31 -10.89 -10.19
N ASP A 317 4.00 -12.05 -10.76
CA ASP A 317 3.96 -13.31 -10.04
C ASP A 317 4.14 -14.51 -10.96
N PHE A 318 4.55 -15.65 -10.41
CA PHE A 318 4.52 -16.92 -11.16
C PHE A 318 4.51 -18.17 -10.29
N SER A 319 4.08 -19.25 -10.93
CA SER A 319 4.24 -20.64 -10.50
C SER A 319 4.63 -21.49 -11.71
N LEU A 320 5.53 -22.44 -11.49
CA LEU A 320 6.05 -23.32 -12.53
C LEU A 320 6.03 -24.76 -12.07
N VAL A 321 5.60 -25.64 -12.97
CA VAL A 321 5.60 -27.10 -12.76
C VAL A 321 6.24 -27.77 -13.97
N GLY A 322 7.21 -28.65 -13.72
CA GLY A 322 7.81 -29.51 -14.73
C GLY A 322 7.19 -30.90 -14.69
N ALA A 323 6.91 -31.48 -15.85
CA ALA A 323 6.32 -32.80 -15.97
C ALA A 323 6.99 -33.60 -17.09
N THR A 324 7.46 -34.79 -16.75
CA THR A 324 8.22 -35.64 -17.66
C THR A 324 7.69 -37.06 -17.62
N GLU A 325 7.50 -37.68 -18.77
CA GLU A 325 7.03 -39.06 -18.83
C GLU A 325 8.10 -40.01 -18.32
N VAL A 326 7.67 -41.03 -17.56
CA VAL A 326 8.56 -42.08 -17.06
C VAL A 326 8.43 -43.33 -17.90
N SER A 327 9.57 -43.99 -18.12
CA SER A 327 9.63 -45.29 -18.79
C SER A 327 9.83 -46.40 -17.76
N GLN A 328 9.54 -47.65 -18.12
CA GLN A 328 9.70 -48.76 -17.17
C GLN A 328 11.17 -48.97 -16.78
N ASN A 329 12.06 -48.96 -17.78
CA ASN A 329 13.50 -49.14 -17.63
C ASN A 329 14.27 -48.44 -18.77
N LYS A 330 15.60 -48.46 -18.73
CA LYS A 330 16.46 -47.88 -19.77
C LYS A 330 16.14 -48.36 -21.19
N ALA A 331 15.85 -49.65 -21.39
CA ALA A 331 15.55 -50.21 -22.71
C ALA A 331 14.22 -49.68 -23.29
N ALA A 332 13.32 -49.24 -22.42
CA ALA A 332 12.09 -48.58 -22.80
C ALA A 332 12.29 -47.07 -23.09
N LEU A 333 13.46 -46.45 -22.90
CA LEU A 333 13.62 -45.03 -23.25
C LEU A 333 13.75 -44.83 -24.77
N PRO A 334 13.09 -43.81 -25.38
CA PRO A 334 12.10 -42.89 -24.80
C PRO A 334 10.65 -43.42 -24.89
N ALA A 335 10.46 -44.68 -25.30
CA ALA A 335 9.16 -45.36 -25.43
C ALA A 335 8.40 -45.42 -24.09
N THR A 336 7.42 -44.54 -23.99
CA THR A 336 6.61 -44.30 -22.80
C THR A 336 5.88 -45.56 -22.33
N VAL A 337 5.69 -45.66 -21.01
CA VAL A 337 4.61 -46.53 -20.49
C VAL A 337 3.31 -46.03 -21.12
N ALA A 338 2.47 -46.92 -21.66
CA ALA A 338 1.22 -46.53 -22.32
C ALA A 338 0.41 -45.56 -21.45
N ASN A 339 0.48 -44.27 -21.79
CA ASN A 339 -0.18 -43.20 -21.05
C ASN A 339 -1.29 -42.64 -21.94
N ALA A 340 -2.53 -42.80 -21.51
CA ALA A 340 -3.68 -42.25 -22.21
C ALA A 340 -3.67 -40.70 -22.20
N ASN A 341 -2.98 -40.09 -21.24
CA ASN A 341 -2.91 -38.65 -21.04
C ASN A 341 -1.43 -38.18 -20.94
N PRO A 342 -0.66 -38.23 -22.05
CA PRO A 342 0.71 -37.74 -22.06
C PRO A 342 0.74 -36.22 -21.77
N PRO A 343 1.78 -35.67 -21.10
CA PRO A 343 1.90 -34.24 -20.84
C PRO A 343 1.77 -33.37 -22.10
N SER A 344 2.10 -33.89 -23.28
CA SER A 344 1.88 -33.21 -24.57
C SER A 344 0.41 -32.87 -24.85
N SER A 345 -0.53 -33.70 -24.39
CA SER A 345 -1.98 -33.58 -24.65
C SER A 345 -2.77 -32.94 -23.49
N VAL A 346 -2.19 -32.91 -22.29
CA VAL A 346 -2.87 -32.45 -21.08
C VAL A 346 -3.00 -30.92 -21.06
N ALA A 347 -4.23 -30.41 -21.00
CA ALA A 347 -4.52 -28.97 -20.91
C ALA A 347 -5.00 -28.55 -19.50
N ASP A 348 -5.18 -29.48 -18.57
CA ASP A 348 -5.64 -29.23 -17.20
C ASP A 348 -4.76 -29.99 -16.20
N LEU A 349 -4.24 -29.28 -15.20
CA LEU A 349 -3.36 -29.82 -14.16
C LEU A 349 -4.01 -30.96 -13.36
N ALA A 350 -5.34 -30.95 -13.20
CA ALA A 350 -6.05 -32.03 -12.51
C ALA A 350 -5.88 -33.39 -13.22
N THR A 351 -5.82 -33.39 -14.56
CA THR A 351 -5.58 -34.63 -15.33
C THR A 351 -4.12 -35.09 -15.27
N LEU A 352 -3.20 -34.15 -15.11
CA LEU A 352 -1.77 -34.43 -14.90
C LEU A 352 -1.54 -35.04 -13.51
N GLU A 353 -2.20 -34.51 -12.49
CA GLU A 353 -2.17 -35.02 -11.11
C GLU A 353 -2.58 -36.49 -11.05
N ALA A 354 -3.68 -36.86 -11.70
CA ALA A 354 -4.13 -38.25 -11.78
C ALA A 354 -3.08 -39.18 -12.42
N SER A 355 -2.28 -38.67 -13.36
CA SER A 355 -1.22 -39.42 -14.04
C SER A 355 0.05 -39.55 -13.18
N ALA A 356 0.33 -38.55 -12.35
CA ALA A 356 1.43 -38.57 -11.38
C ALA A 356 1.11 -39.46 -10.16
N LYS A 357 -0.15 -39.49 -9.70
CA LYS A 357 -0.61 -40.32 -8.57
C LYS A 357 -0.99 -41.76 -8.97
N ALA A 358 -0.85 -42.14 -10.24
CA ALA A 358 -1.05 -43.51 -10.70
C ALA A 358 -0.03 -44.48 -10.08
N ASN A 359 -0.39 -45.77 -9.96
CA ASN A 359 0.52 -46.80 -9.49
C ASN A 359 0.66 -47.92 -10.54
N PRO A 360 1.82 -48.04 -11.22
CA PRO A 360 3.01 -47.19 -11.11
C PRO A 360 2.80 -45.78 -11.70
N PRO A 361 3.58 -44.76 -11.28
CA PRO A 361 3.44 -43.41 -11.78
C PRO A 361 3.78 -43.36 -13.28
N ARG A 362 3.07 -42.51 -14.03
CA ARG A 362 3.28 -42.36 -15.49
C ARG A 362 4.07 -41.11 -15.85
N VAL A 363 4.14 -40.16 -14.93
CA VAL A 363 4.81 -38.88 -15.08
C VAL A 363 5.54 -38.57 -13.79
N THR A 364 6.78 -38.11 -13.87
CA THR A 364 7.52 -37.53 -12.76
C THR A 364 7.37 -36.02 -12.77
N ILE A 365 7.17 -35.43 -11.59
CA ILE A 365 6.92 -34.01 -11.41
C ILE A 365 8.15 -33.35 -10.81
N VAL A 366 8.48 -32.17 -11.31
CA VAL A 366 9.50 -31.30 -10.75
C VAL A 366 8.80 -30.06 -10.19
N ASP A 367 8.86 -29.94 -8.88
CA ASP A 367 8.30 -28.82 -8.14
C ASP A 367 9.32 -27.68 -8.08
N PHE A 368 8.84 -26.46 -8.32
CA PHE A 368 9.67 -25.26 -8.15
C PHE A 368 9.26 -24.49 -6.89
N THR A 369 7.99 -24.60 -6.49
CA THR A 369 7.43 -23.92 -5.32
C THR A 369 6.68 -24.91 -4.44
N LYS A 370 6.98 -24.91 -3.13
CA LYS A 370 6.20 -25.64 -2.12
C LYS A 370 5.74 -24.70 -1.02
N ASN A 371 4.57 -24.99 -0.44
CA ASN A 371 4.06 -24.21 0.69
C ASN A 371 3.35 -25.14 1.69
N LYS A 372 2.81 -24.54 2.76
CA LYS A 372 2.04 -25.25 3.81
C LYS A 372 0.57 -24.87 3.82
N TYR A 373 0.10 -24.23 2.76
CA TYR A 373 -1.31 -23.90 2.62
C TYR A 373 -2.14 -25.17 2.45
N LEU A 374 -3.44 -25.01 2.67
CA LEU A 374 -4.41 -26.07 2.49
C LEU A 374 -5.23 -25.82 1.23
N ASP A 375 -5.55 -26.86 0.49
CA ASP A 375 -6.45 -26.80 -0.66
C ASP A 375 -7.91 -26.66 -0.18
N GLN A 376 -8.86 -26.60 -1.11
CA GLN A 376 -10.29 -26.55 -0.80
C GLN A 376 -10.78 -27.76 0.01
N ASN A 377 -10.14 -28.92 -0.17
CA ASN A 377 -10.50 -30.16 0.53
C ASN A 377 -9.85 -30.28 1.92
N GLY A 378 -9.02 -29.31 2.33
CA GLY A 378 -8.29 -29.34 3.60
C GLY A 378 -7.04 -30.22 3.57
N GLN A 379 -6.58 -30.65 2.40
CA GLN A 379 -5.31 -31.34 2.19
C GLN A 379 -4.18 -30.33 1.99
N ARG A 380 -2.92 -30.78 2.12
CA ARG A 380 -1.79 -29.91 1.81
C ARG A 380 -1.71 -29.68 0.32
N VAL A 381 -1.51 -28.42 -0.03
CA VAL A 381 -1.34 -27.95 -1.40
C VAL A 381 -0.12 -28.62 -2.03
N ASP A 382 -0.33 -29.15 -3.23
CA ASP A 382 0.74 -29.68 -4.07
C ASP A 382 0.97 -28.77 -5.28
N SER A 383 1.82 -29.21 -6.21
CA SER A 383 2.19 -28.40 -7.38
C SER A 383 1.06 -28.23 -8.40
N PHE A 384 -0.04 -28.98 -8.28
CA PHE A 384 -1.18 -28.86 -9.17
C PHE A 384 -2.18 -27.79 -8.72
N ASP A 385 -2.16 -27.47 -7.42
CA ASP A 385 -2.98 -26.44 -6.80
C ASP A 385 -2.29 -25.07 -6.87
N TYR A 386 -2.81 -24.19 -7.72
CA TYR A 386 -2.32 -22.82 -7.83
C TYR A 386 -3.16 -21.82 -7.06
N ASP A 387 -4.38 -21.54 -7.51
CA ASP A 387 -5.24 -20.49 -6.96
C ASP A 387 -6.42 -21.02 -6.13
N ARG A 388 -6.51 -22.35 -5.97
CA ARG A 388 -7.58 -23.06 -5.25
C ARG A 388 -7.20 -23.36 -3.81
N LEU A 389 -6.79 -22.33 -3.09
CA LEU A 389 -6.26 -22.45 -1.73
C LEU A 389 -7.21 -21.86 -0.69
N ARG A 390 -7.12 -22.37 0.52
CA ARG A 390 -7.70 -21.77 1.72
C ARG A 390 -6.83 -20.63 2.22
N PHE A 391 -7.47 -19.62 2.77
CA PHE A 391 -6.83 -18.50 3.43
C PHE A 391 -6.01 -18.99 4.63
N GLU A 392 -4.89 -18.32 4.88
CA GLU A 392 -4.00 -18.69 5.97
C GLU A 392 -4.65 -18.35 7.31
N LYS A 393 -4.81 -19.37 8.15
CA LYS A 393 -5.44 -19.25 9.47
C LYS A 393 -4.38 -19.02 10.54
N LYS A 394 -4.52 -17.92 11.28
CA LYS A 394 -3.70 -17.60 12.45
C LYS A 394 -4.59 -17.04 13.56
N ASP A 395 -4.70 -17.78 14.65
CA ASP A 395 -5.52 -17.44 15.82
C ASP A 395 -6.98 -17.15 15.42
N ASN A 396 -7.45 -15.93 15.61
CA ASN A 396 -8.79 -15.47 15.23
C ASN A 396 -8.85 -14.80 13.85
N THR A 397 -7.78 -14.85 13.06
CA THR A 397 -7.69 -14.18 11.76
C THR A 397 -7.45 -15.16 10.61
N LEU A 398 -8.00 -14.85 9.44
CA LEU A 398 -7.66 -15.50 8.18
C LEU A 398 -7.12 -14.45 7.20
N THR A 399 -5.98 -14.71 6.58
CA THR A 399 -5.29 -13.74 5.73
C THR A 399 -5.02 -14.29 4.33
N GLY A 400 -5.28 -13.46 3.33
CA GLY A 400 -4.92 -13.69 1.94
C GLY A 400 -3.42 -13.49 1.70
N ASN A 401 -2.78 -14.29 0.85
CA ASN A 401 -1.36 -14.13 0.55
C ASN A 401 -1.09 -13.26 -0.69
N ILE A 402 -2.12 -12.92 -1.48
CA ILE A 402 -2.03 -12.03 -2.63
C ILE A 402 -2.60 -10.64 -2.33
N SER A 403 -1.77 -9.63 -2.58
CA SER A 403 -2.17 -8.21 -2.57
C SER A 403 -3.07 -7.88 -3.76
N GLN A 404 -4.19 -7.23 -3.48
CA GLN A 404 -5.09 -6.66 -4.47
C GLN A 404 -4.62 -5.25 -4.82
N ILE A 405 -4.40 -5.01 -6.11
CA ILE A 405 -3.72 -3.82 -6.61
C ILE A 405 -4.56 -3.21 -7.73
N ALA A 406 -4.97 -1.97 -7.55
CA ALA A 406 -5.68 -1.24 -8.59
C ALA A 406 -4.69 -0.88 -9.71
N LYS A 407 -4.94 -1.36 -10.93
CA LYS A 407 -3.97 -1.25 -12.03
C LYS A 407 -3.67 0.18 -12.46
N LYS A 408 -4.70 1.03 -12.48
CA LYS A 408 -4.59 2.42 -12.96
C LYS A 408 -3.78 3.28 -12.00
N SER A 409 -4.06 3.17 -10.70
CA SER A 409 -3.36 3.95 -9.68
C SER A 409 -2.04 3.29 -9.26
N GLY A 410 -1.90 1.97 -9.50
CA GLY A 410 -0.84 1.17 -8.93
C GLY A 410 -0.93 1.06 -7.41
N ASN A 411 -1.99 1.56 -6.76
CA ASN A 411 -2.12 1.53 -5.30
C ASN A 411 -2.76 0.21 -4.84
N PHE A 412 -2.48 -0.16 -3.59
CA PHE A 412 -3.22 -1.24 -2.93
C PHE A 412 -4.71 -0.92 -2.90
N ALA A 413 -5.53 -1.92 -3.16
CA ALA A 413 -6.97 -1.81 -3.12
C ALA A 413 -7.45 -1.51 -1.70
N THR A 414 -8.50 -0.72 -1.59
CA THR A 414 -9.25 -0.48 -0.35
C THR A 414 -10.64 -1.08 -0.50
N ASP A 415 -11.42 -1.11 0.58
CA ASP A 415 -12.75 -1.71 0.55
C ASP A 415 -13.70 -1.04 -0.47
N SER A 416 -13.45 0.24 -0.79
CA SER A 416 -14.20 0.99 -1.82
C SER A 416 -13.73 0.71 -3.26
N THR A 417 -12.56 0.09 -3.45
CA THR A 417 -12.03 -0.25 -4.77
C THR A 417 -12.95 -1.23 -5.48
N ARG A 418 -13.16 -1.02 -6.78
CA ARG A 418 -14.01 -1.89 -7.61
C ARG A 418 -13.22 -3.12 -8.05
N LEU A 419 -13.85 -4.29 -8.13
CA LEU A 419 -13.18 -5.50 -8.62
C LEU A 419 -12.68 -5.31 -10.05
N SER A 420 -13.42 -4.58 -10.87
CA SER A 420 -13.03 -4.23 -12.23
C SER A 420 -11.81 -3.32 -12.32
N GLU A 421 -11.34 -2.69 -11.24
CA GLU A 421 -10.11 -1.87 -11.25
C GLU A 421 -8.85 -2.72 -11.01
N VAL A 422 -9.04 -3.88 -10.38
CA VAL A 422 -7.98 -4.87 -10.13
C VAL A 422 -7.96 -5.93 -11.25
N ALA A 423 -9.12 -6.25 -11.83
CA ALA A 423 -9.27 -7.24 -12.90
C ALA A 423 -8.48 -6.87 -14.16
N GLY A 424 -7.73 -7.83 -14.71
CA GLY A 424 -6.73 -7.57 -15.73
C GLY A 424 -7.12 -7.67 -17.20
N THR A 425 -8.35 -7.36 -17.60
CA THR A 425 -8.75 -7.58 -19.00
C THR A 425 -8.26 -6.47 -19.93
N LYS A 426 -7.59 -6.79 -21.05
CA LYS A 426 -7.12 -5.79 -22.04
C LYS A 426 -8.24 -5.03 -22.77
N THR A 427 -9.46 -5.58 -22.77
CA THR A 427 -10.64 -4.98 -23.39
C THR A 427 -11.25 -3.93 -22.49
N THR A 428 -10.96 -2.66 -22.78
CA THR A 428 -11.79 -1.53 -22.34
C THR A 428 -13.13 -1.57 -23.06
N TYR A 429 -14.16 -0.99 -22.44
CA TYR A 429 -15.52 -0.96 -22.95
C TYR A 429 -15.58 -0.28 -24.33
N ASP A 430 -16.15 -0.96 -25.34
CA ASP A 430 -16.30 -0.41 -26.69
C ASP A 430 -17.44 0.64 -26.71
N LYS A 431 -17.13 1.84 -27.21
CA LYS A 431 -18.05 2.99 -27.32
C LYS A 431 -19.32 2.69 -28.11
N ILE A 432 -19.30 1.68 -28.98
CA ILE A 432 -20.36 1.45 -29.97
C ILE A 432 -21.54 0.63 -29.39
N THR A 433 -21.30 -0.23 -28.40
CA THR A 433 -22.34 -1.15 -27.89
C THR A 433 -23.26 -0.51 -26.84
N TYR A 434 -22.87 0.65 -26.26
CA TYR A 434 -23.64 1.33 -25.20
C TYR A 434 -23.83 2.82 -25.49
N PRO A 435 -24.72 3.18 -26.42
CA PRO A 435 -25.02 4.56 -26.75
C PRO A 435 -26.23 5.05 -25.96
N LYS A 436 -25.98 5.58 -24.74
CA LYS A 436 -26.68 6.71 -24.08
C LYS A 436 -26.19 6.83 -22.63
N ASP A 437 -25.58 7.97 -22.32
CA ASP A 437 -25.46 8.56 -20.98
C ASP A 437 -24.54 7.89 -19.94
N ILE A 438 -23.37 7.37 -20.35
CA ILE A 438 -22.34 6.95 -19.40
C ILE A 438 -21.32 8.09 -19.19
N ASP A 439 -21.14 8.55 -17.95
CA ASP A 439 -20.13 9.53 -17.51
C ASP A 439 -18.77 9.23 -18.18
N PRO A 440 -18.05 10.23 -18.73
CA PRO A 440 -16.68 10.07 -19.23
C PRO A 440 -15.73 9.29 -18.31
N ARG A 441 -15.98 9.27 -16.99
CA ARG A 441 -15.22 8.50 -15.99
C ARG A 441 -15.38 6.98 -16.07
N SER A 442 -16.47 6.45 -16.63
CA SER A 442 -16.73 5.00 -16.71
C SER A 442 -16.15 4.35 -17.98
N ARG A 443 -15.45 5.12 -18.81
CA ARG A 443 -14.92 4.70 -20.14
C ARG A 443 -13.68 3.80 -20.07
N GLU A 444 -13.11 3.57 -18.89
CA GLU A 444 -11.84 2.85 -18.70
C GLU A 444 -11.95 1.65 -17.73
N LEU A 445 -13.16 1.24 -17.36
CA LEU A 445 -13.36 0.07 -16.49
C LEU A 445 -13.15 -1.23 -17.28
N PHE A 446 -12.44 -2.18 -16.68
CA PHE A 446 -12.18 -3.49 -17.27
C PHE A 446 -13.44 -4.34 -17.25
N LYS A 447 -13.68 -5.07 -18.34
CA LYS A 447 -14.89 -5.89 -18.50
C LYS A 447 -14.71 -7.21 -17.75
N ILE A 448 -15.42 -7.37 -16.64
CA ILE A 448 -15.42 -8.60 -15.83
C ILE A 448 -16.65 -9.48 -16.06
N ASP A 449 -17.45 -9.17 -17.08
CA ASP A 449 -18.62 -9.99 -17.46
C ASP A 449 -18.22 -11.45 -17.75
N ASN A 450 -19.15 -12.37 -17.51
CA ASN A 450 -18.98 -13.82 -17.61
C ASN A 450 -17.96 -14.44 -16.63
N GLN A 451 -17.28 -13.65 -15.79
CA GLN A 451 -16.43 -14.19 -14.74
C GLN A 451 -17.28 -14.74 -13.60
N THR A 452 -16.84 -15.84 -13.00
CA THR A 452 -17.49 -16.43 -11.82
C THR A 452 -16.46 -16.64 -10.72
N ILE A 453 -16.67 -15.98 -9.57
CA ILE A 453 -15.88 -16.22 -8.37
C ILE A 453 -16.60 -17.29 -7.56
N LYS A 454 -15.90 -18.40 -7.32
CA LYS A 454 -16.37 -19.47 -6.43
C LYS A 454 -15.75 -19.32 -5.06
N MET A 455 -16.56 -19.55 -4.04
CA MET A 455 -16.14 -19.48 -2.64
C MET A 455 -16.66 -20.69 -1.89
N GLN A 456 -15.88 -21.13 -0.92
CA GLN A 456 -16.32 -22.06 0.10
C GLN A 456 -16.03 -21.46 1.46
N VAL A 457 -17.06 -21.34 2.29
CA VAL A 457 -17.00 -20.76 3.63
C VAL A 457 -17.55 -21.76 4.63
N LYS A 458 -16.74 -22.19 5.58
CA LYS A 458 -17.20 -22.86 6.80
C LYS A 458 -17.42 -21.79 7.85
N SER A 459 -18.64 -21.67 8.36
CA SER A 459 -19.03 -20.63 9.29
C SER A 459 -18.53 -20.87 10.72
N ILE A 460 -18.75 -19.88 11.59
CA ILE A 460 -18.46 -19.95 13.03
C ILE A 460 -19.22 -21.08 13.75
N THR A 461 -20.33 -21.56 13.20
CA THR A 461 -21.10 -22.71 13.75
C THR A 461 -20.77 -24.03 13.07
N GLY A 462 -19.92 -24.03 12.04
CA GLY A 462 -19.52 -25.22 11.29
C GLY A 462 -20.42 -25.57 10.10
N VAL A 463 -21.35 -24.70 9.71
CA VAL A 463 -22.12 -24.84 8.46
C VAL A 463 -21.23 -24.51 7.27
N THR A 464 -21.25 -25.34 6.23
CA THR A 464 -20.51 -25.07 4.98
C THR A 464 -21.41 -24.39 3.97
N TYR A 465 -20.95 -23.27 3.42
CA TYR A 465 -21.57 -22.52 2.34
C TYR A 465 -20.69 -22.62 1.09
N ASP A 466 -21.26 -23.16 0.01
CA ASP A 466 -20.66 -23.05 -1.33
C ASP A 466 -21.37 -21.91 -2.05
N ILE A 467 -20.60 -20.92 -2.52
CA ILE A 467 -21.12 -19.66 -3.08
C ILE A 467 -20.49 -19.40 -4.45
N ASP A 468 -21.35 -19.24 -5.46
CA ASP A 468 -20.97 -18.87 -6.82
C ASP A 468 -21.41 -17.41 -7.07
N VAL A 469 -20.47 -16.48 -7.09
CA VAL A 469 -20.70 -15.07 -7.46
C VAL A 469 -20.48 -14.90 -8.96
N LYS A 470 -21.57 -14.72 -9.69
CA LYS A 470 -21.55 -14.51 -11.14
C LYS A 470 -21.54 -13.02 -11.46
N MET A 471 -20.50 -12.59 -12.16
CA MET A 471 -20.50 -11.30 -12.84
C MET A 471 -21.47 -11.40 -14.02
N GLY A 472 -22.20 -10.33 -14.32
CA GLY A 472 -23.24 -10.29 -15.36
C GLY A 472 -22.83 -10.86 -16.73
N THR A 473 -23.78 -11.06 -17.62
CA THR A 473 -23.53 -11.66 -18.94
C THR A 473 -23.05 -10.63 -19.97
N GLN A 474 -22.02 -10.96 -20.73
CA GLN A 474 -21.46 -10.11 -21.78
C GLN A 474 -22.52 -9.70 -22.82
N GLY A 475 -22.73 -8.39 -22.98
CA GLY A 475 -23.68 -7.85 -23.96
C GLY A 475 -25.14 -7.96 -23.53
N GLY A 476 -25.40 -8.54 -22.35
CA GLY A 476 -26.67 -8.42 -21.66
C GLY A 476 -26.78 -7.03 -21.07
N THR A 477 -27.48 -6.13 -21.76
CA THR A 477 -28.09 -4.99 -21.08
C THR A 477 -28.82 -5.55 -19.85
N ASN A 478 -28.55 -5.00 -18.67
CA ASN A 478 -29.33 -5.26 -17.45
C ASN A 478 -29.06 -6.59 -16.69
N THR A 479 -27.84 -7.13 -16.71
CA THR A 479 -27.49 -8.31 -15.90
C THR A 479 -26.68 -7.96 -14.64
N PRO A 480 -27.33 -7.83 -13.46
CA PRO A 480 -26.64 -7.47 -12.22
C PRO A 480 -25.79 -8.61 -11.69
N VAL A 481 -24.87 -8.30 -10.77
CA VAL A 481 -24.11 -9.31 -10.02
C VAL A 481 -25.08 -10.09 -9.14
N GLN A 482 -24.98 -11.41 -9.23
CA GLN A 482 -25.77 -12.34 -8.44
C GLN A 482 -24.85 -13.37 -7.80
N PHE A 483 -25.13 -13.70 -6.54
CA PHE A 483 -24.48 -14.82 -5.88
C PHE A 483 -25.50 -15.92 -5.63
N THR A 484 -25.12 -17.15 -5.97
CA THR A 484 -25.90 -18.35 -5.70
C THR A 484 -25.21 -19.12 -4.60
N PHE A 485 -25.94 -19.57 -3.58
CA PHE A 485 -25.36 -20.33 -2.49
C PHE A 485 -26.17 -21.57 -2.12
N THR A 486 -25.46 -22.60 -1.65
CA THR A 486 -26.00 -23.78 -0.98
C THR A 486 -25.42 -23.85 0.42
N GLN A 487 -26.25 -24.18 1.42
CA GLN A 487 -25.76 -24.42 2.78
C GLN A 487 -25.83 -25.91 3.09
N THR A 488 -24.79 -26.43 3.74
CA THR A 488 -24.71 -27.80 4.22
C THR A 488 -24.52 -27.75 5.73
N PRO A 489 -25.58 -27.96 6.52
CA PRO A 489 -25.47 -28.03 7.97
C PRO A 489 -24.56 -29.18 8.41
N LEU A 490 -23.96 -29.07 9.59
CA LEU A 490 -23.08 -30.10 10.13
C LEU A 490 -23.78 -31.47 10.20
N GLY A 491 -23.32 -32.43 9.38
CA GLY A 491 -23.91 -33.78 9.29
C GLY A 491 -25.27 -33.87 8.57
N GLY A 492 -25.71 -32.79 7.92
CA GLY A 492 -26.96 -32.71 7.15
C GLY A 492 -26.76 -32.74 5.64
N ALA A 493 -27.87 -32.79 4.89
CA ALA A 493 -27.86 -32.65 3.44
C ALA A 493 -27.81 -31.17 3.01
N ALA A 494 -27.22 -30.90 1.86
CA ALA A 494 -27.19 -29.56 1.27
C ALA A 494 -28.61 -29.05 0.97
N THR A 495 -28.87 -27.78 1.28
CA THR A 495 -30.13 -27.12 0.90
C THR A 495 -30.18 -26.83 -0.59
N PRO A 496 -31.39 -26.63 -1.16
CA PRO A 496 -31.51 -26.12 -2.52
C PRO A 496 -30.74 -24.81 -2.72
N ALA A 497 -30.16 -24.66 -3.91
CA ALA A 497 -29.43 -23.46 -4.29
C ALA A 497 -30.35 -22.24 -4.29
N ARG A 498 -29.89 -21.13 -3.71
CA ARG A 498 -30.61 -19.86 -3.62
C ARG A 498 -29.81 -18.77 -4.30
N THR A 499 -30.43 -18.02 -5.21
CA THR A 499 -29.78 -16.92 -5.93
C THR A 499 -30.26 -15.58 -5.38
N ILE A 500 -29.31 -14.69 -5.09
CA ILE A 500 -29.55 -13.35 -4.53
C ILE A 500 -28.77 -12.33 -5.37
N SER A 501 -29.40 -11.20 -5.68
CA SER A 501 -28.72 -10.04 -6.27
C SER A 501 -27.95 -9.25 -5.21
N VAL A 502 -26.82 -8.66 -5.60
CA VAL A 502 -26.10 -7.70 -4.77
C VAL A 502 -26.76 -6.34 -4.90
N TYR A 503 -26.96 -5.62 -3.80
CA TYR A 503 -27.61 -4.31 -3.81
C TYR A 503 -26.64 -3.18 -3.40
N LYS A 504 -26.94 -1.97 -3.89
CA LYS A 504 -26.32 -0.71 -3.49
C LYS A 504 -27.40 0.35 -3.30
N SER A 505 -27.09 1.39 -2.54
CA SER A 505 -27.94 2.56 -2.35
C SER A 505 -27.14 3.84 -2.54
N ASP A 506 -27.72 4.84 -3.19
CA ASP A 506 -27.18 6.19 -3.32
C ASP A 506 -28.27 7.25 -3.09
N GLU A 507 -27.98 8.52 -3.36
CA GLU A 507 -28.93 9.64 -3.20
C GLU A 507 -30.18 9.53 -4.10
N PHE A 508 -30.13 8.72 -5.15
CA PHE A 508 -31.19 8.55 -6.15
C PHE A 508 -32.05 7.31 -5.93
N GLY A 509 -31.63 6.39 -5.04
CA GLY A 509 -32.42 5.24 -4.62
C GLY A 509 -31.60 3.97 -4.42
N GLU A 510 -32.28 2.83 -4.52
CA GLU A 510 -31.72 1.51 -4.29
C GLU A 510 -31.71 0.70 -5.58
N TYR A 511 -30.56 0.08 -5.87
CA TYR A 511 -30.28 -0.54 -7.16
C TYR A 511 -29.62 -1.90 -6.98
N ARG A 512 -29.88 -2.80 -7.93
CA ARG A 512 -29.06 -4.00 -8.09
C ARG A 512 -27.70 -3.59 -8.65
N THR A 513 -26.63 -4.11 -8.05
CA THR A 513 -25.26 -3.75 -8.38
C THR A 513 -24.86 -4.41 -9.70
N GLN A 514 -24.33 -3.61 -10.61
CA GLN A 514 -23.80 -4.07 -11.89
C GLN A 514 -22.32 -4.48 -11.74
N ALA A 515 -21.81 -5.31 -12.64
CA ALA A 515 -20.45 -5.86 -12.54
C ALA A 515 -19.35 -4.77 -12.49
N ASN A 516 -19.56 -3.65 -13.17
CA ASN A 516 -18.65 -2.50 -13.19
C ASN A 516 -18.61 -1.67 -11.89
N ASP A 517 -19.63 -1.81 -11.04
CA ASP A 517 -19.77 -1.07 -9.78
C ASP A 517 -19.53 -1.96 -8.55
N PHE A 518 -19.31 -3.26 -8.76
CA PHE A 518 -19.13 -4.22 -7.69
C PHE A 518 -17.79 -4.00 -6.96
N SER A 519 -17.88 -3.67 -5.68
CA SER A 519 -16.73 -3.31 -4.84
C SER A 519 -16.23 -4.46 -3.96
N TYR A 520 -14.98 -4.34 -3.49
CA TYR A 520 -14.42 -5.28 -2.52
C TYR A 520 -15.26 -5.33 -1.23
N ARG A 521 -15.80 -4.21 -0.76
CA ARG A 521 -16.72 -4.18 0.40
C ARG A 521 -17.90 -5.12 0.18
N GLN A 522 -18.57 -5.06 -0.98
CA GLN A 522 -19.71 -5.91 -1.27
C GLN A 522 -19.33 -7.39 -1.40
N LEU A 523 -18.16 -7.69 -1.99
CA LEU A 523 -17.61 -9.04 -2.01
C LEU A 523 -17.37 -9.57 -0.59
N MET A 524 -16.75 -8.77 0.26
CA MET A 524 -16.49 -9.12 1.66
C MET A 524 -17.76 -9.25 2.49
N ASP A 525 -18.77 -8.42 2.24
CA ASP A 525 -20.06 -8.52 2.91
C ASP A 525 -20.74 -9.88 2.63
N ILE A 526 -20.63 -10.40 1.40
CA ILE A 526 -21.12 -11.75 1.06
C ILE A 526 -20.42 -12.82 1.89
N VAL A 527 -19.09 -12.75 1.99
CA VAL A 527 -18.30 -13.70 2.78
C VAL A 527 -18.61 -13.56 4.28
N ALA A 528 -18.76 -12.34 4.79
CA ALA A 528 -19.08 -12.09 6.19
C ALA A 528 -20.48 -12.62 6.56
N MET A 529 -21.48 -12.45 5.69
CA MET A 529 -22.82 -13.02 5.88
C MET A 529 -22.77 -14.55 5.96
N ALA A 530 -22.01 -15.20 5.08
CA ALA A 530 -21.84 -16.66 5.11
C ALA A 530 -21.06 -17.14 6.34
N ALA A 531 -19.95 -16.47 6.67
CA ALA A 531 -19.09 -16.84 7.80
C ALA A 531 -19.80 -16.68 9.17
N SER A 532 -20.78 -15.79 9.26
CA SER A 532 -21.55 -15.51 10.48
C SER A 532 -22.94 -16.18 10.51
N ASP A 533 -23.27 -17.05 9.55
CA ASP A 533 -24.58 -17.71 9.41
C ASP A 533 -25.78 -16.74 9.22
N ASN A 534 -25.52 -15.50 8.81
CA ASN A 534 -26.53 -14.44 8.64
C ASN A 534 -26.90 -14.25 7.16
N MET A 535 -27.09 -15.33 6.40
CA MET A 535 -27.48 -15.21 4.99
C MET A 535 -28.93 -14.69 4.85
N PRO A 536 -29.22 -13.76 3.91
CA PRO A 536 -30.56 -13.19 3.78
C PRO A 536 -31.63 -14.26 3.51
N ASN A 537 -32.80 -14.13 4.15
CA ASN A 537 -33.92 -15.06 3.99
C ASN A 537 -35.21 -14.35 3.54
N GLY A 538 -36.10 -15.07 2.85
CA GLY A 538 -37.41 -14.58 2.44
C GLY A 538 -37.40 -13.47 1.39
N MET A 539 -36.35 -13.39 0.56
CA MET A 539 -36.30 -12.45 -0.58
C MET A 539 -37.35 -12.82 -1.63
N VAL A 540 -37.94 -11.80 -2.25
CA VAL A 540 -38.99 -11.96 -3.26
C VAL A 540 -38.36 -11.88 -4.65
N THR A 541 -38.84 -12.68 -5.59
CA THR A 541 -38.39 -12.60 -6.99
C THR A 541 -38.80 -11.25 -7.58
N GLU A 542 -37.80 -10.51 -8.06
CA GLU A 542 -38.03 -9.24 -8.73
C GLU A 542 -38.08 -9.41 -10.26
N PRO A 543 -38.57 -8.40 -11.01
CA PRO A 543 -38.60 -8.46 -12.46
C PRO A 543 -37.21 -8.67 -13.09
N ALA A 544 -37.21 -9.38 -14.22
CA ALA A 544 -36.01 -9.65 -15.01
C ALA A 544 -35.38 -8.37 -15.59
N ASN A 545 -36.22 -7.39 -15.97
CA ASN A 545 -35.72 -6.08 -16.40
C ASN A 545 -35.30 -5.25 -15.18
N VAL A 546 -33.99 -5.03 -14.97
CA VAL A 546 -33.50 -4.24 -13.83
C VAL A 546 -33.84 -2.76 -13.92
N ASP A 547 -34.12 -2.25 -15.12
CA ASP A 547 -34.46 -0.84 -15.35
C ASP A 547 -35.94 -0.54 -15.14
N ASP A 548 -36.75 -1.53 -14.76
CA ASP A 548 -38.15 -1.30 -14.45
C ASP A 548 -38.31 -0.40 -13.21
N GLN A 549 -38.77 0.82 -13.41
CA GLN A 549 -39.01 1.84 -12.38
C GLN A 549 -40.50 1.94 -11.97
N SER A 550 -41.33 0.93 -12.25
CA SER A 550 -42.69 0.91 -11.72
C SER A 550 -42.69 0.88 -10.19
N ALA A 551 -43.70 1.48 -9.57
CA ALA A 551 -43.80 1.58 -8.11
C ALA A 551 -43.75 0.20 -7.41
N ALA A 552 -44.32 -0.83 -8.04
CA ALA A 552 -44.27 -2.20 -7.54
C ALA A 552 -42.84 -2.76 -7.55
N SER A 553 -42.11 -2.56 -8.66
CA SER A 553 -40.73 -3.02 -8.81
C SER A 553 -39.75 -2.29 -7.88
N VAL A 554 -39.97 -0.99 -7.65
CA VAL A 554 -39.23 -0.21 -6.65
C VAL A 554 -39.51 -0.72 -5.23
N ALA A 555 -40.78 -0.99 -4.88
CA ALA A 555 -41.14 -1.50 -3.56
C ALA A 555 -40.56 -2.90 -3.29
N LEU A 556 -40.54 -3.78 -4.29
CA LEU A 556 -39.91 -5.10 -4.20
C LEU A 556 -38.38 -4.99 -4.02
N ARG A 557 -37.72 -4.11 -4.80
CA ARG A 557 -36.30 -3.80 -4.63
C ARG A 557 -36.00 -3.32 -3.22
N HIS A 558 -36.81 -2.42 -2.71
CA HIS A 558 -36.64 -1.86 -1.37
C HIS A 558 -36.73 -2.92 -0.28
N GLY A 559 -37.78 -3.75 -0.29
CA GLY A 559 -37.91 -4.83 0.68
C GLY A 559 -36.78 -5.87 0.60
N ASN A 560 -36.22 -6.12 -0.59
CA ASN A 560 -35.05 -7.00 -0.73
C ASN A 560 -33.75 -6.32 -0.26
N TYR A 561 -33.54 -5.04 -0.55
CA TYR A 561 -32.41 -4.26 -0.08
C TYR A 561 -32.38 -4.18 1.45
N GLU A 562 -33.53 -3.92 2.11
CA GLU A 562 -33.60 -3.89 3.57
C GLU A 562 -33.18 -5.22 4.20
N LYS A 563 -33.66 -6.35 3.66
CA LYS A 563 -33.27 -7.70 4.12
C LYS A 563 -31.79 -7.98 3.89
N TYR A 564 -31.24 -7.54 2.76
CA TYR A 564 -29.81 -7.66 2.47
C TYR A 564 -28.99 -6.83 3.46
N LYS A 565 -29.37 -5.58 3.69
CA LYS A 565 -28.71 -4.68 4.63
C LYS A 565 -28.77 -5.21 6.06
N GLU A 566 -29.91 -5.72 6.49
CA GLU A 566 -30.08 -6.33 7.82
C GLU A 566 -29.11 -7.51 8.02
N ALA A 567 -28.97 -8.36 7.00
CA ALA A 567 -28.02 -9.48 7.01
C ALA A 567 -26.56 -9.02 7.15
N VAL A 568 -26.16 -8.00 6.37
CA VAL A 568 -24.82 -7.38 6.45
C VAL A 568 -24.57 -6.72 7.80
N ASP A 569 -25.56 -6.03 8.36
CA ASP A 569 -25.40 -5.36 9.65
C ASP A 569 -25.30 -6.37 10.81
N LYS A 570 -26.03 -7.49 10.73
CA LYS A 570 -25.89 -8.61 11.69
C LYS A 570 -24.52 -9.29 11.60
N SER A 571 -23.95 -9.45 10.40
CA SER A 571 -22.66 -10.12 10.25
C SER A 571 -21.49 -9.34 10.86
N LYS A 572 -21.50 -8.00 10.79
CA LYS A 572 -20.43 -7.12 11.32
C LYS A 572 -20.13 -7.29 12.80
N GLY A 573 -21.11 -7.75 13.58
CA GLY A 573 -20.96 -8.02 15.01
C GLY A 573 -20.09 -9.24 15.31
N ALA A 574 -20.10 -10.25 14.43
CA ALA A 574 -19.37 -11.50 14.63
C ALA A 574 -18.10 -11.58 13.78
N ILE A 575 -18.19 -11.19 12.51
CA ILE A 575 -17.12 -11.31 11.53
C ILE A 575 -16.86 -9.94 10.91
N GLU A 576 -15.59 -9.55 10.86
CA GLU A 576 -15.13 -8.37 10.13
C GLU A 576 -14.15 -8.79 9.05
N ILE A 577 -14.36 -8.30 7.83
CA ILE A 577 -13.45 -8.56 6.71
C ILE A 577 -13.11 -7.23 6.07
N ASN A 578 -11.82 -6.93 5.97
CA ASN A 578 -11.29 -5.70 5.37
C ASN A 578 -10.04 -6.02 4.55
N LEU A 579 -9.65 -5.07 3.70
CA LEU A 579 -8.32 -5.07 3.08
C LEU A 579 -7.29 -4.40 4.02
N ASP A 580 -6.14 -5.04 4.21
CA ASP A 580 -5.03 -4.46 4.97
C ASP A 580 -4.29 -3.37 4.16
N HIS A 581 -3.24 -2.77 4.75
CA HIS A 581 -2.46 -1.72 4.09
C HIS A 581 -1.69 -2.20 2.85
N GLN A 582 -1.51 -3.52 2.69
CA GLN A 582 -0.95 -4.17 1.51
C GLN A 582 -2.05 -4.67 0.55
N GLY A 583 -3.30 -4.28 0.76
CA GLY A 583 -4.43 -4.71 -0.07
C GLY A 583 -4.70 -6.21 0.01
N ARG A 584 -4.26 -6.90 1.07
CA ARG A 584 -4.58 -8.31 1.30
C ARG A 584 -5.88 -8.41 2.07
N ILE A 585 -6.66 -9.42 1.76
CA ILE A 585 -7.96 -9.66 2.41
C ILE A 585 -7.69 -10.27 3.79
N VAL A 586 -8.21 -9.64 4.84
CA VAL A 586 -8.08 -10.12 6.22
C VAL A 586 -9.48 -10.27 6.82
N LEU A 587 -9.81 -11.48 7.23
CA LEU A 587 -10.99 -11.81 8.03
C LEU A 587 -10.59 -11.88 9.50
N THR A 588 -11.38 -11.27 10.37
CA THR A 588 -11.22 -11.31 11.82
C THR A 588 -12.51 -11.81 12.46
N ASP A 589 -12.38 -12.88 13.24
CA ASP A 589 -13.42 -13.39 14.12
C ASP A 589 -13.39 -12.61 15.44
N LYS A 590 -14.49 -11.90 15.72
CA LYS A 590 -14.66 -11.10 16.95
C LYS A 590 -15.25 -11.91 18.10
N THR A 591 -15.70 -13.13 17.83
CA THR A 591 -16.42 -13.96 18.79
C THR A 591 -15.51 -14.92 19.55
N ARG A 592 -14.40 -15.35 18.93
CA ARG A 592 -13.49 -16.38 19.47
C ARG A 592 -12.03 -15.97 19.32
N ALA A 593 -11.19 -16.42 20.26
CA ALA A 593 -9.73 -16.22 20.21
C ALA A 593 -9.04 -17.10 19.17
N VAL A 594 -9.62 -18.27 18.87
CA VAL A 594 -9.23 -19.12 17.74
C VAL A 594 -10.48 -19.35 16.92
N THR A 595 -10.46 -18.91 15.67
CA THR A 595 -11.62 -19.01 14.79
C THR A 595 -11.82 -20.44 14.31
N GLU A 596 -13.06 -20.84 14.04
CA GLU A 596 -13.39 -22.10 13.35
C GLU A 596 -13.70 -21.88 11.87
N VAL A 597 -13.70 -20.63 11.43
CA VAL A 597 -13.96 -20.26 10.05
C VAL A 597 -12.87 -20.83 9.14
N GLU A 598 -13.29 -21.42 8.03
CA GLU A 598 -12.42 -21.81 6.92
C GLU A 598 -12.94 -21.13 5.66
N PHE A 599 -12.06 -20.52 4.88
CA PHE A 599 -12.44 -19.72 3.73
C PHE A 599 -11.52 -20.00 2.54
N SER A 600 -12.09 -20.22 1.37
CA SER A 600 -11.38 -20.25 0.09
C SER A 600 -12.17 -19.49 -0.96
N MET A 601 -11.46 -18.88 -1.92
CA MET A 601 -12.06 -18.09 -2.99
C MET A 601 -11.15 -18.09 -4.22
N PHE A 602 -11.73 -18.32 -5.40
CA PHE A 602 -10.99 -18.44 -6.66
C PHE A 602 -11.86 -18.10 -7.88
N ASP A 603 -11.23 -17.83 -9.02
CA ASP A 603 -11.90 -17.65 -10.30
C ASP A 603 -12.09 -19.02 -11.00
N ALA A 604 -13.33 -19.35 -11.36
CA ALA A 604 -13.66 -20.64 -11.97
C ALA A 604 -13.60 -20.66 -13.50
N THR A 605 -13.38 -19.52 -14.16
CA THR A 605 -13.59 -19.40 -15.61
C THR A 605 -12.40 -19.94 -16.42
N GLU A 606 -11.21 -19.41 -16.14
CA GLU A 606 -9.98 -19.67 -16.91
C GLU A 606 -8.85 -20.29 -16.08
N GLY A 607 -9.03 -20.43 -14.76
CA GLY A 607 -8.01 -20.98 -13.85
C GLY A 607 -7.70 -22.46 -14.11
N GLY A 608 -6.40 -22.77 -14.21
CA GLY A 608 -5.88 -24.13 -14.37
C GLY A 608 -5.89 -24.68 -15.81
N LYS A 609 -6.22 -23.86 -16.82
CA LYS A 609 -6.24 -24.27 -18.23
C LYS A 609 -4.99 -23.82 -19.00
N PHE A 610 -4.33 -24.75 -19.66
CA PHE A 610 -3.05 -24.57 -20.35
C PHE A 610 -3.16 -24.99 -21.82
N TYR A 611 -3.27 -24.01 -22.71
CA TYR A 611 -3.45 -24.26 -24.15
C TYR A 611 -2.11 -24.39 -24.89
N GLY A 612 -1.27 -23.35 -24.85
CA GLY A 612 0.04 -23.32 -25.52
C GLY A 612 0.92 -22.18 -25.01
N ASP A 613 1.76 -21.59 -25.85
CA ASP A 613 2.79 -20.64 -25.43
C ASP A 613 2.74 -19.29 -26.17
N SER A 614 3.61 -18.36 -25.79
CA SER A 614 3.70 -17.01 -26.37
C SER A 614 4.01 -16.95 -27.87
N THR A 615 4.50 -18.04 -28.47
CA THR A 615 4.83 -18.11 -29.90
C THR A 615 3.70 -18.67 -30.76
N GLY A 616 2.66 -19.21 -30.14
CA GLY A 616 1.50 -19.77 -30.82
C GLY A 616 0.70 -18.73 -31.61
N THR A 617 0.19 -19.15 -32.77
CA THR A 617 -0.53 -18.28 -33.72
C THR A 617 -2.03 -18.59 -33.83
N THR A 618 -2.50 -19.67 -33.21
CA THR A 618 -3.91 -20.11 -33.23
C THR A 618 -4.43 -20.24 -31.79
N ALA A 619 -5.75 -20.18 -31.59
CA ALA A 619 -6.34 -20.28 -30.26
C ALA A 619 -5.98 -21.59 -29.50
N ALA A 620 -5.67 -22.67 -30.22
CA ALA A 620 -5.32 -23.96 -29.64
C ALA A 620 -3.84 -24.07 -29.19
N ASN A 621 -2.96 -23.22 -29.71
CA ASN A 621 -1.53 -23.25 -29.40
C ASN A 621 -0.98 -21.91 -28.88
N SER A 622 -1.81 -20.86 -28.82
CA SER A 622 -1.47 -19.59 -28.19
C SER A 622 -1.53 -19.67 -26.67
N GLN A 623 -0.74 -18.81 -26.04
CA GLN A 623 -0.75 -18.58 -24.60
C GLN A 623 -2.17 -18.32 -24.06
N GLY A 624 -2.49 -18.96 -22.93
CA GLY A 624 -3.77 -18.81 -22.24
C GLY A 624 -3.86 -17.53 -21.41
N LYS A 625 -5.08 -17.20 -20.95
CA LYS A 625 -5.40 -15.93 -20.28
C LYS A 625 -5.29 -15.97 -18.74
N GLY A 626 -5.14 -17.15 -18.13
CA GLY A 626 -5.08 -17.33 -16.67
C GLY A 626 -6.29 -16.78 -15.90
N SER A 627 -6.30 -16.96 -14.57
CA SER A 627 -7.34 -16.44 -13.68
C SER A 627 -7.31 -14.92 -13.60
N VAL A 628 -8.46 -14.27 -13.82
CA VAL A 628 -8.56 -12.81 -13.78
C VAL A 628 -8.48 -12.30 -12.35
N PHE A 629 -9.07 -13.05 -11.42
CA PHE A 629 -9.01 -12.79 -9.99
C PHE A 629 -8.16 -13.84 -9.30
N SER A 630 -7.23 -13.39 -8.46
CA SER A 630 -6.52 -14.27 -7.54
C SER A 630 -6.42 -13.63 -6.17
N PHE A 631 -6.69 -14.44 -5.16
CA PHE A 631 -6.78 -14.03 -3.76
C PHE A 631 -5.81 -14.82 -2.88
N MET A 632 -5.65 -16.11 -3.22
CA MET A 632 -4.60 -16.97 -2.73
C MET A 632 -3.88 -17.61 -3.91
N GLU A 633 -2.55 -17.71 -3.87
CA GLU A 633 -1.78 -18.42 -4.90
C GLU A 633 -0.62 -19.25 -4.31
N ASN A 634 -0.33 -20.41 -4.93
CA ASN A 634 0.88 -21.21 -4.71
C ASN A 634 1.98 -20.70 -5.65
N ASN A 635 2.51 -19.55 -5.29
CA ASN A 635 3.40 -18.77 -6.14
C ASN A 635 4.85 -18.74 -5.62
N ALA A 636 5.72 -18.16 -6.42
CA ALA A 636 7.06 -17.76 -6.01
C ALA A 636 7.02 -16.75 -4.85
N ILE A 637 8.11 -16.64 -4.11
CA ILE A 637 8.22 -15.77 -2.94
C ILE A 637 8.88 -14.47 -3.36
N ALA A 638 8.38 -13.33 -2.89
CA ALA A 638 9.04 -12.05 -3.08
C ALA A 638 10.26 -11.91 -2.15
N ILE A 639 11.45 -11.80 -2.73
CA ILE A 639 12.68 -11.40 -2.02
C ILE A 639 12.58 -9.92 -1.65
N ASP A 640 12.22 -9.10 -2.64
CA ASP A 640 12.06 -7.67 -2.46
C ASP A 640 10.86 -7.17 -3.29
N GLN A 641 10.28 -6.06 -2.86
CA GLN A 641 9.09 -5.45 -3.46
C GLN A 641 9.03 -3.95 -3.12
N PRO A 642 8.45 -3.10 -4.00
CA PRO A 642 8.37 -1.64 -3.79
C PRO A 642 7.70 -1.20 -2.49
N SER A 643 6.71 -1.94 -2.00
CA SER A 643 6.00 -1.63 -0.76
C SER A 643 6.81 -2.06 0.45
N ILE A 644 6.76 -1.27 1.52
CA ILE A 644 7.53 -1.48 2.74
C ILE A 644 6.57 -1.81 3.89
N ASP A 645 6.97 -2.77 4.72
CA ASP A 645 6.37 -3.01 6.04
C ASP A 645 7.51 -3.36 6.99
N ILE A 646 8.11 -2.34 7.58
CA ILE A 646 9.37 -2.48 8.29
C ILE A 646 9.27 -3.54 9.39
N PHE A 647 8.22 -3.50 10.21
CA PHE A 647 8.12 -4.39 11.36
C PHE A 647 7.76 -5.82 10.96
N ALA A 648 6.93 -6.01 9.93
CA ALA A 648 6.66 -7.34 9.40
C ALA A 648 7.91 -7.95 8.74
N ASP A 649 8.68 -7.15 8.01
CA ASP A 649 9.90 -7.61 7.34
C ASP A 649 11.00 -7.95 8.34
N LEU A 650 11.23 -7.12 9.36
CA LEU A 650 12.17 -7.42 10.45
C LEU A 650 11.76 -8.69 11.20
N GLN A 651 10.46 -8.91 11.40
CA GLN A 651 9.96 -10.14 12.02
C GLN A 651 10.26 -11.38 11.17
N LYS A 652 10.05 -11.32 9.85
CA LYS A 652 10.42 -12.41 8.93
C LYS A 652 11.92 -12.71 8.95
N MET A 653 12.76 -11.68 9.07
CA MET A 653 14.22 -11.85 9.20
C MET A 653 14.59 -12.55 10.51
N ILE A 654 13.97 -12.18 11.63
CA ILE A 654 14.17 -12.85 12.93
C ILE A 654 13.74 -14.32 12.83
N GLU A 655 12.60 -14.59 12.20
CA GLU A 655 12.08 -15.95 12.00
C GLU A 655 13.00 -16.78 11.11
N ALA A 656 13.62 -16.19 10.08
CA ALA A 656 14.62 -16.85 9.25
C ALA A 656 15.83 -17.33 10.08
N VAL A 657 16.31 -16.48 10.99
CA VAL A 657 17.41 -16.80 11.92
C VAL A 657 16.97 -17.90 12.89
N ARG A 658 15.81 -17.75 13.55
CA ARG A 658 15.28 -18.76 14.48
C ARG A 658 15.09 -20.11 13.82
N ASN A 659 14.60 -20.15 12.58
CA ASN A 659 14.24 -21.39 11.90
C ASN A 659 15.42 -22.16 11.31
N GLY A 660 16.66 -21.75 11.58
CA GLY A 660 17.85 -22.52 11.24
C GLY A 660 18.85 -21.76 10.37
N GLY A 661 18.60 -20.48 10.11
CA GLY A 661 19.53 -19.62 9.40
C GLY A 661 19.75 -20.03 7.95
N SER A 662 18.74 -20.61 7.29
CA SER A 662 18.83 -20.97 5.88
C SER A 662 19.26 -19.74 5.08
N GLN A 663 20.36 -19.89 4.33
CA GLN A 663 20.96 -18.79 3.56
C GLN A 663 19.97 -18.21 2.55
N ARG A 664 19.16 -19.07 1.94
CA ARG A 664 18.12 -18.75 0.96
C ARG A 664 16.81 -19.42 1.33
N ALA A 665 15.77 -19.15 0.55
CA ALA A 665 14.48 -19.80 0.68
C ALA A 665 14.63 -21.32 0.70
N ASP A 666 13.84 -22.00 1.52
CA ASP A 666 13.96 -23.45 1.68
C ASP A 666 12.57 -24.08 1.80
N SER A 667 12.22 -24.86 0.78
CA SER A 667 10.92 -25.53 0.68
C SER A 667 10.63 -26.50 1.84
N GLU A 668 11.66 -27.06 2.47
CA GLU A 668 11.52 -28.05 3.54
C GLU A 668 11.59 -27.42 4.94
N SER A 669 11.74 -26.09 5.03
CA SER A 669 11.80 -25.35 6.29
C SER A 669 10.47 -25.38 7.07
N ILE A 670 10.53 -24.97 8.34
CA ILE A 670 9.34 -24.72 9.18
C ILE A 670 8.45 -23.65 8.52
N ASP A 671 9.04 -22.65 7.88
CA ASP A 671 8.34 -21.67 7.06
C ASP A 671 8.92 -21.66 5.63
N PRO A 672 8.31 -22.39 4.69
CA PRO A 672 8.75 -22.42 3.30
C PRO A 672 8.59 -21.10 2.56
N ARG A 673 7.78 -20.15 3.07
CA ARG A 673 7.53 -18.85 2.45
C ARG A 673 8.53 -17.79 2.90
N ASN A 674 9.46 -18.14 3.79
CA ASN A 674 10.56 -17.28 4.18
C ASN A 674 11.67 -17.26 3.12
N THR A 675 12.20 -16.09 2.81
CA THR A 675 13.25 -15.88 1.79
C THR A 675 14.66 -16.28 2.25
N GLY A 676 14.82 -16.61 3.54
CA GLY A 676 16.12 -16.87 4.16
C GLY A 676 16.92 -15.60 4.42
N LEU A 677 18.14 -15.78 4.94
CA LEU A 677 18.98 -14.68 5.41
C LEU A 677 19.45 -13.73 4.30
N GLN A 678 19.83 -14.26 3.13
CA GLN A 678 20.27 -13.41 2.00
C GLN A 678 19.14 -12.54 1.48
N GLY A 679 17.93 -13.09 1.35
CA GLY A 679 16.75 -12.29 1.00
C GLY A 679 16.42 -11.23 2.05
N GLY A 680 16.59 -11.57 3.33
CA GLY A 680 16.49 -10.60 4.42
C GLY A 680 17.52 -9.47 4.34
N ILE A 681 18.75 -9.76 3.94
CA ILE A 681 19.82 -8.76 3.76
C ILE A 681 19.50 -7.82 2.58
N GLU A 682 19.01 -8.36 1.46
CA GLU A 682 18.55 -7.52 0.33
C GLU A 682 17.38 -6.62 0.76
N ARG A 683 16.45 -7.18 1.54
CA ARG A 683 15.28 -6.46 2.03
C ARG A 683 15.61 -5.36 3.04
N ILE A 684 16.56 -5.59 3.96
CA ILE A 684 16.93 -4.56 4.93
C ILE A 684 17.69 -3.39 4.28
N ASP A 685 18.42 -3.65 3.19
CA ASP A 685 19.09 -2.59 2.42
C ASP A 685 18.07 -1.64 1.80
N HIS A 686 16.98 -2.18 1.25
CA HIS A 686 15.85 -1.38 0.79
C HIS A 686 15.21 -0.58 1.93
N ILE A 687 14.92 -1.21 3.08
CA ILE A 687 14.35 -0.53 4.24
C ILE A 687 15.25 0.63 4.73
N MET A 688 16.57 0.43 4.76
CA MET A 688 17.53 1.46 5.15
C MET A 688 17.54 2.63 4.17
N ASP A 689 17.51 2.36 2.86
CA ASP A 689 17.44 3.41 1.83
C ASP A 689 16.14 4.24 1.96
N HIS A 690 15.01 3.56 2.16
CA HIS A 690 13.72 4.21 2.40
C HIS A 690 13.74 5.14 3.62
N ILE A 691 14.22 4.66 4.78
CA ILE A 691 14.33 5.50 5.98
C ILE A 691 15.26 6.70 5.72
N ASN A 692 16.34 6.52 4.96
CA ASN A 692 17.22 7.62 4.60
C ASN A 692 16.51 8.65 3.71
N LYS A 693 15.66 8.23 2.76
CA LYS A 693 14.84 9.15 1.95
C LYS A 693 13.86 9.95 2.80
N GLU A 694 13.14 9.29 3.72
CA GLU A 694 12.22 9.98 4.63
C GLU A 694 12.96 10.91 5.60
N LYS A 695 14.18 10.55 6.00
CA LYS A 695 15.07 11.42 6.77
C LYS A 695 15.51 12.66 5.98
N VAL A 696 15.86 12.51 4.71
CA VAL A 696 16.19 13.65 3.82
C VAL A 696 14.98 14.59 3.69
N LYS A 697 13.76 14.04 3.58
CA LYS A 697 12.51 14.80 3.49
C LYS A 697 12.26 15.64 4.76
N ILE A 698 12.36 15.05 5.96
CA ILE A 698 12.21 15.83 7.21
C ILE A 698 13.33 16.87 7.38
N GLY A 699 14.55 16.55 6.95
CA GLY A 699 15.67 17.50 6.95
C GLY A 699 15.41 18.72 6.06
N SER A 700 14.82 18.49 4.88
CA SER A 700 14.37 19.57 3.98
C SER A 700 13.32 20.46 4.64
N TYR A 701 12.30 19.87 5.30
CA TYR A 701 11.28 20.62 6.03
C TYR A 701 11.87 21.45 7.17
N SER A 702 12.79 20.86 7.96
CA SER A 702 13.49 21.57 9.04
C SER A 702 14.27 22.80 8.51
N ASN A 703 14.96 22.66 7.38
CA ASN A 703 15.69 23.78 6.76
C ASN A 703 14.74 24.86 6.23
N LEU A 704 13.67 24.46 5.54
CA LEU A 704 12.67 25.41 5.04
C LEU A 704 12.00 26.22 6.17
N LEU A 705 11.69 25.55 7.29
CA LEU A 705 11.12 26.21 8.48
C LEU A 705 12.13 27.15 9.12
N LYS A 706 13.41 26.77 9.17
CA LYS A 706 14.49 27.62 9.67
C LYS A 706 14.59 28.90 8.84
N ASP A 707 14.66 28.77 7.52
CA ASP A 707 14.80 29.91 6.60
C ASP A 707 13.57 30.82 6.67
N THR A 708 12.38 30.23 6.78
CA THR A 708 11.12 30.97 6.94
C THR A 708 11.08 31.74 8.27
N ASN A 709 11.54 31.12 9.36
CA ASN A 709 11.65 31.76 10.67
C ASN A 709 12.62 32.95 10.63
N GLU A 710 13.82 32.75 10.07
CA GLU A 710 14.85 33.79 9.94
C GLU A 710 14.33 34.96 9.08
N ARG A 711 13.67 34.67 7.96
CA ARG A 711 13.07 35.69 7.10
C ARG A 711 11.96 36.46 7.81
N ALA A 712 11.07 35.77 8.52
CA ALA A 712 9.99 36.40 9.28
C ALA A 712 10.55 37.31 10.38
N SER A 713 11.61 36.88 11.06
CA SER A 713 12.31 37.69 12.08
C SER A 713 12.92 38.95 11.47
N ILE A 714 13.62 38.84 10.34
CA ILE A 714 14.18 39.99 9.62
C ILE A 714 13.07 40.95 9.15
N MET A 715 11.99 40.44 8.55
CA MET A 715 10.86 41.27 8.09
C MET A 715 10.18 41.98 9.26
N ARG A 716 9.98 41.29 10.39
CA ARG A 716 9.43 41.88 11.60
C ARG A 716 10.29 43.04 12.08
N VAL A 717 11.62 42.90 12.11
CA VAL A 717 12.55 43.96 12.51
C VAL A 717 12.50 45.14 11.53
N ASN A 718 12.52 44.88 10.21
CA ASN A 718 12.45 45.93 9.19
C ASN A 718 11.14 46.73 9.29
N ILE A 719 10.01 46.06 9.42
CA ILE A 719 8.69 46.69 9.56
C ILE A 719 8.59 47.44 10.88
N SER A 720 9.18 46.92 11.96
CA SER A 720 9.29 47.64 13.23
C SER A 720 10.09 48.93 13.07
N SER A 721 11.20 48.91 12.30
CA SER A 721 11.99 50.10 12.00
C SER A 721 11.20 51.13 11.19
N VAL A 722 10.50 50.69 10.12
CA VAL A 722 9.64 51.57 9.32
C VAL A 722 8.50 52.15 10.15
N LYS A 723 7.91 51.35 11.05
CA LYS A 723 6.90 51.82 12.00
C LYS A 723 7.47 52.90 12.90
N SER A 724 8.66 52.69 13.48
CA SER A 724 9.35 53.68 14.29
C SER A 724 9.61 54.98 13.53
N GLU A 725 10.08 54.93 12.28
CA GLU A 725 10.29 56.13 11.45
C GLU A 725 9.00 56.93 11.20
N ILE A 726 7.86 56.25 11.09
CA ILE A 726 6.56 56.87 10.78
C ILE A 726 5.85 57.36 12.05
N MET A 727 5.92 56.58 13.14
CA MET A 727 5.12 56.76 14.34
C MET A 727 5.87 57.35 15.52
N ASP A 728 7.19 57.20 15.62
CA ASP A 728 7.93 57.69 16.78
C ASP A 728 8.11 59.22 16.70
N ALA A 729 8.03 59.87 17.85
CA ALA A 729 8.31 61.30 17.96
C ALA A 729 9.83 61.51 18.04
N ASP A 730 10.36 62.44 17.24
CA ASP A 730 11.70 62.97 17.48
C ASP A 730 11.68 63.78 18.78
N LEU A 731 12.15 63.16 19.87
CA LEU A 731 12.14 63.77 21.19
C LEU A 731 12.99 65.05 21.26
N GLY A 732 14.04 65.16 20.43
CA GLY A 732 14.88 66.35 20.36
C GLY A 732 14.11 67.52 19.78
N GLU A 733 13.49 67.33 18.62
CA GLU A 733 12.63 68.34 17.98
C GLU A 733 11.39 68.64 18.82
N ALA A 734 10.76 67.63 19.42
CA ALA A 734 9.60 67.81 20.28
C ALA A 734 9.93 68.63 21.53
N TYR A 735 11.08 68.40 22.17
CA TYR A 735 11.53 69.19 23.32
C TYR A 735 11.83 70.64 22.95
N LEU A 736 12.48 70.87 21.80
CA LEU A 736 12.71 72.20 21.26
C LEU A 736 11.38 72.92 20.97
N SER A 737 10.43 72.24 20.33
CA SER A 737 9.08 72.75 20.04
C SER A 737 8.30 73.06 21.32
N LEU A 738 8.40 72.20 22.35
CA LEU A 738 7.77 72.42 23.65
C LEU A 738 8.29 73.71 24.28
N THR A 739 9.62 73.87 24.31
CA THR A 739 10.27 75.04 24.89
C THR A 739 9.88 76.32 24.14
N GLN A 740 9.90 76.29 22.80
CA GLN A 740 9.49 77.41 21.96
C GLN A 740 8.02 77.79 22.17
N ARG A 741 7.12 76.81 22.24
CA ARG A 741 5.67 77.02 22.48
C ARG A 741 5.41 77.54 23.88
N MET A 742 6.11 77.04 24.90
CA MET A 742 6.02 77.55 26.27
C MET A 742 6.49 79.01 26.34
N MET A 743 7.62 79.36 25.71
CA MET A 743 8.10 80.75 25.64
C MET A 743 7.10 81.66 24.91
N SER A 744 6.57 81.22 23.77
CA SER A 744 5.58 81.98 23.01
C SER A 744 4.27 82.15 23.77
N TYR A 745 3.83 81.11 24.49
CA TYR A 745 2.65 81.17 25.36
C TYR A 745 2.85 82.14 26.52
N GLN A 746 4.01 82.12 27.18
CA GLN A 746 4.36 83.10 28.22
C GLN A 746 4.39 84.54 27.66
N ALA A 747 5.00 84.75 26.49
CA ALA A 747 5.02 86.06 25.83
C ALA A 747 3.61 86.54 25.44
N MET A 748 2.73 85.64 24.99
CA MET A 748 1.33 85.95 24.68
C MET A 748 0.54 86.32 25.94
N LEU A 749 0.77 85.64 27.08
CA LEU A 749 0.17 85.99 28.36
C LEU A 749 0.58 87.39 28.82
N GLN A 750 1.87 87.72 28.69
CA GLN A 750 2.39 89.05 29.00
C GLN A 750 1.82 90.14 28.08
N SER A 751 1.75 89.87 26.78
CA SER A 751 1.16 90.79 25.79
C SER A 751 -0.34 91.02 26.03
N THR A 752 -1.09 89.95 26.31
CA THR A 752 -2.51 90.01 26.68
C THR A 752 -2.74 90.82 27.95
N ALA A 753 -1.92 90.60 28.99
CA ALA A 753 -1.99 91.37 30.23
C ALA A 753 -1.76 92.87 29.97
N LYS A 754 -0.83 93.21 29.08
CA LYS A 754 -0.50 94.60 28.71
C LYS A 754 -1.59 95.26 27.85
N ILE A 755 -2.22 94.51 26.92
CA ILE A 755 -3.36 94.99 26.12
C ILE A 755 -4.60 95.22 26.99
N ASN A 756 -4.90 94.33 27.94
CA ASN A 756 -5.99 94.52 28.90
C ASN A 756 -5.75 95.73 29.82
N GLN A 757 -4.49 96.02 30.20
CA GLN A 757 -4.14 97.23 30.96
C GLN A 757 -4.34 98.53 30.14
N LEU A 758 -4.00 98.53 28.85
CA LEU A 758 -4.24 99.67 27.94
C LEU A 758 -5.74 99.90 27.65
N SER A 759 -6.54 98.83 27.57
CA SER A 759 -7.99 98.93 27.39
C SER A 759 -8.71 99.49 28.62
N LEU A 760 -8.20 99.23 29.83
CA LEU A 760 -8.76 99.78 31.06
C LEU A 760 -8.43 101.28 31.20
N LEU A 761 -7.22 101.67 30.79
CA LEU A 761 -6.75 103.06 30.83
C LEU A 761 -7.45 103.98 29.80
N ASN A 762 -7.98 103.42 28.71
CA ASN A 762 -8.78 104.16 27.71
C ASN A 762 -10.31 104.12 28.00
N TYR A 763 -10.75 103.41 29.04
CA TYR A 763 -12.16 103.35 29.46
C TYR A 763 -12.45 104.24 30.69
N LEU A 764 -11.42 104.55 31.48
CA LEU A 764 -11.42 105.69 32.41
C LEU A 764 -11.18 106.99 31.63
#